data_AF-A0A5P9PNF8-F1
#
_entry.id   AF-A0A5P9PNF8-F1
#
_cell.length_a   1.000
_cell.length_b   1.000
_cell.length_c   1.000
_cell.angle_alpha   90.00
_cell.angle_beta   90.00
_cell.angle_gamma   90.00
#
_symmetry.space_group_name_H-M   'P 1'
#
loop_
_entity.id
_entity.type
_entity.pdbx_description
1 polymer ?
#
loop_
_entity_poly.entity_id
_entity_poly.type
_entity_poly.pdbx_seq_one_letter_code
_entity_poly.pdbx_strand_id
1 'polypeptide(L)'
;MPDLTRRQAMKLGAALVPAGWTAFPRAGSAAPGEVRAAGDLALWYDKPAGGDWLRALPVGNGRLGAMVFGNTDTERLQLNEDTVWAGGPHNYDNPQGAGALAQIRQLVFANQWTQAQDRVNQAMLGNPAAQLAYQPVGDLKLTLPGGTASGYERWLDLTTATTVATYTANGVRHRREVFASAPDQVIVVRLTADKPGAVTFTAAFSSPQRTTVSNPDSTTTALDGISGDMRGIAGSVKFQALAGVIADGGSTSSSGGTLKVTNANSATLLISIGTSYVNYQTVNGDYRGIAQSRLNAAKGVAYDMLRDRHVKDYQALFGRVALDLGRTAAADQPTDVRIAQHHNTNDPQFSTLLFQYGRYLLISSSRPGTQPANLQGIWNDQLTPSWDSKYTLNANLPMNYWPADTTNLAECFEPVFRMIGDLTVTGGRTAKTQYGAKGWVTHHNTDGWRGSSVVDGAVWGMWQTGGAWLATMIWDHYRFTGDLAFLQQNYPAMKGAAQFFLDTLVTDPGSGHLVTNPSNSPEALHHANASICAGPTMDMQILRDLFDGCAGATQVLGVDAGFRDQVLAARQKLAPMKIGSRGNIQEWLQDWVEIEPGHRHISHLYGLHPSNQITRRGTPQLYTAARRTLELRGDAGTGWSLAWKINYWARMEEGGRARELLRLLVTPERLAPNMFDLHPPFQIDGNFGATSGIAEMLLQSHNGELHVLPALPSGWPAGSVTGLRGRGGHTVGAVWSGGKASELTVTPDRAGPVRVRCGLFTGTWQLVDQTTGTEVQPSKPEPDLIEFTAQAGHTYRATGQGSGSVVETGVYYRLAAQHSGKLADISGASAAAGALLVQWQATGGTNQQFDFLDSGGGYYRIRARHSGLVLQAANSATGADITQQPDSGATSQQWQVTDHGGGVIALHNRQSGLAMDVWNASTADGARVSQWNPTTAANQRFQLQRL
;
A
#
# COMPACT_ATOMS: atom_id res chain seq x y z
N MET A 1 -11.69 -37.28 -10.24
CA MET A 1 -11.04 -37.05 -11.55
C MET A 1 -9.54 -36.99 -11.30
N PRO A 2 -8.72 -37.86 -11.91
CA PRO A 2 -7.28 -37.82 -11.69
C PRO A 2 -6.63 -36.72 -12.55
N ASP A 3 -5.71 -35.98 -11.93
CA ASP A 3 -4.61 -35.22 -12.52
C ASP A 3 -4.87 -34.34 -13.74
N LEU A 4 -5.48 -33.18 -13.49
CA LEU A 4 -5.16 -31.99 -14.28
C LEU A 4 -3.81 -31.45 -13.81
N THR A 5 -2.79 -31.53 -14.67
CA THR A 5 -1.49 -30.94 -14.38
C THR A 5 -1.63 -29.41 -14.26
N ARG A 6 -0.90 -28.76 -13.34
CA ARG A 6 -0.94 -27.30 -13.11
C ARG A 6 -0.72 -26.47 -14.38
N ARG A 7 -0.05 -27.04 -15.40
CA ARG A 7 0.11 -26.45 -16.74
C ARG A 7 -1.22 -26.30 -17.49
N GLN A 8 -2.17 -27.21 -17.28
CA GLN A 8 -3.55 -27.10 -17.74
C GLN A 8 -4.34 -26.11 -16.89
N ALA A 9 -4.11 -26.05 -15.57
CA ALA A 9 -4.73 -25.03 -14.71
C ALA A 9 -4.27 -23.59 -15.03
N MET A 10 -3.03 -23.39 -15.46
CA MET A 10 -2.55 -22.07 -15.89
C MET A 10 -2.95 -21.71 -17.34
N LYS A 11 -3.08 -22.69 -18.24
CA LYS A 11 -3.71 -22.45 -19.56
C LYS A 11 -5.23 -22.24 -19.45
N LEU A 12 -5.88 -22.84 -18.45
CA LEU A 12 -7.30 -22.61 -18.11
C LEU A 12 -7.50 -21.38 -17.22
N GLY A 13 -6.47 -20.89 -16.53
CA GLY A 13 -6.48 -19.61 -15.81
C GLY A 13 -6.58 -18.38 -16.74
N ALA A 14 -6.46 -18.59 -18.05
CA ALA A 14 -6.76 -17.61 -19.09
C ALA A 14 -8.15 -17.79 -19.72
N ALA A 15 -9.00 -18.73 -19.24
CA ALA A 15 -10.27 -19.06 -19.86
C ALA A 15 -11.40 -19.22 -18.84
N LEU A 16 -11.64 -18.14 -18.10
CA LEU A 16 -12.93 -17.59 -17.69
C LEU A 16 -12.57 -16.34 -16.90
N VAL A 17 -12.19 -15.27 -17.60
CA VAL A 17 -12.36 -13.92 -17.03
C VAL A 17 -13.87 -13.86 -16.78
N PRO A 18 -14.35 -13.87 -15.51
CA PRO A 18 -15.77 -13.63 -15.29
C PRO A 18 -16.07 -12.33 -16.02
N ALA A 19 -17.10 -12.31 -16.87
CA ALA A 19 -17.51 -11.12 -17.60
C ALA A 19 -17.38 -9.93 -16.64
N GLY A 20 -16.45 -9.01 -16.92
CA GLY A 20 -15.98 -8.04 -15.93
C GLY A 20 -17.17 -7.37 -15.27
N TRP A 21 -17.13 -7.16 -13.95
CA TRP A 21 -18.26 -6.53 -13.27
C TRP A 21 -18.55 -5.18 -13.93
N THR A 22 -19.74 -5.05 -14.50
CA THR A 22 -20.19 -3.79 -15.07
C THR A 22 -20.99 -3.02 -14.02
N ALA A 23 -20.66 -1.74 -13.90
CA ALA A 23 -21.38 -0.79 -13.07
C ALA A 23 -21.35 0.56 -13.80
N PHE A 24 -22.47 1.27 -13.81
CA PHE A 24 -22.62 2.50 -14.57
C PHE A 24 -22.85 3.71 -13.64
N PRO A 25 -22.29 4.88 -13.96
CA PRO A 25 -22.52 6.12 -13.23
C PRO A 25 -24.00 6.45 -13.15
N ARG A 26 -24.43 6.96 -11.99
CA ARG A 26 -25.82 7.35 -11.76
C ARG A 26 -25.95 8.86 -11.64
N ALA A 27 -26.81 9.43 -12.46
CA ALA A 27 -27.16 10.85 -12.35
C ALA A 27 -27.83 11.13 -11.01
N GLY A 28 -27.38 12.17 -10.31
CA GLY A 28 -27.94 12.57 -9.01
C GLY A 28 -27.66 11.60 -7.86
N SER A 29 -26.71 10.66 -8.01
CA SER A 29 -26.26 9.82 -6.89
C SER A 29 -25.75 10.70 -5.75
N ALA A 30 -26.08 10.33 -4.52
CA ALA A 30 -25.57 10.93 -3.31
C ALA A 30 -25.13 9.81 -2.37
N ALA A 31 -23.95 9.94 -1.78
CA ALA A 31 -23.54 8.99 -0.74
C ALA A 31 -24.49 9.09 0.47
N PRO A 32 -24.82 7.96 1.13
CA PRO A 32 -25.62 7.95 2.35
C PRO A 32 -25.08 8.93 3.40
N GLY A 33 -25.96 9.50 4.23
CA GLY A 33 -25.57 10.49 5.24
C GLY A 33 -24.47 9.99 6.19
N GLU A 34 -24.56 8.73 6.63
CA GLU A 34 -23.56 8.08 7.48
C GLU A 34 -22.21 7.87 6.76
N VAL A 35 -22.22 7.61 5.45
CA VAL A 35 -20.99 7.51 4.64
C VAL A 35 -20.29 8.87 4.57
N ARG A 36 -21.05 9.96 4.36
CA ARG A 36 -20.49 11.32 4.39
C ARG A 36 -19.98 11.72 5.77
N ALA A 37 -20.69 11.32 6.83
CA ALA A 37 -20.27 11.56 8.21
C ALA A 37 -18.95 10.85 8.55
N ALA A 38 -18.66 9.71 7.92
CA ALA A 38 -17.37 9.01 8.00
C ALA A 38 -16.28 9.64 7.10
N GLY A 39 -16.47 10.84 6.55
CA GLY A 39 -15.51 11.49 5.64
C GLY A 39 -15.30 10.71 4.34
N ASP A 40 -16.35 10.01 3.87
CA ASP A 40 -16.32 9.10 2.72
C ASP A 40 -15.35 7.92 2.88
N LEU A 41 -14.92 7.61 4.11
CA LEU A 41 -14.13 6.42 4.44
C LEU A 41 -15.03 5.20 4.62
N ALA A 42 -15.92 4.95 3.65
CA ALA A 42 -16.78 3.78 3.63
C ALA A 42 -16.95 3.23 2.21
N LEU A 43 -16.99 1.90 2.11
CA LEU A 43 -17.39 1.21 0.90
C LEU A 43 -18.90 1.09 0.93
N TRP A 44 -19.63 1.62 -0.06
CA TRP A 44 -21.10 1.64 -0.01
C TRP A 44 -21.75 1.21 -1.33
N TYR A 45 -22.95 0.64 -1.20
CA TYR A 45 -23.72 0.03 -2.27
C TYR A 45 -25.21 0.18 -2.00
N ASP A 46 -25.98 0.19 -3.08
CA ASP A 46 -27.43 0.35 -3.07
C ASP A 46 -28.19 -0.97 -3.36
N LYS A 47 -27.45 -2.08 -3.35
CA LYS A 47 -27.96 -3.43 -3.63
C LYS A 47 -27.25 -4.46 -2.77
N PRO A 48 -27.93 -5.55 -2.40
CA PRO A 48 -27.31 -6.66 -1.67
C PRO A 48 -26.24 -7.37 -2.50
N ALA A 49 -25.37 -8.14 -1.85
CA ALA A 49 -24.36 -8.95 -2.54
C ALA A 49 -24.98 -10.13 -3.33
N GLY A 50 -26.19 -10.56 -2.97
CA GLY A 50 -26.86 -11.70 -3.59
C GLY A 50 -26.11 -12.98 -3.26
N GLY A 51 -25.62 -13.69 -4.29
CA GLY A 51 -24.78 -14.87 -4.14
C GLY A 51 -23.28 -14.64 -4.37
N ASP A 52 -22.87 -13.41 -4.72
CA ASP A 52 -21.50 -13.09 -5.12
C ASP A 52 -20.64 -12.74 -3.89
N TRP A 53 -19.70 -13.62 -3.55
CA TRP A 53 -18.78 -13.46 -2.41
C TRP A 53 -17.91 -12.20 -2.54
N LEU A 54 -17.52 -11.83 -3.77
CA LEU A 54 -16.70 -10.64 -4.04
C LEU A 54 -17.50 -9.32 -3.99
N ARG A 55 -18.80 -9.40 -3.71
CA ARG A 55 -19.66 -8.27 -3.33
C ARG A 55 -19.91 -8.18 -1.83
N ALA A 56 -19.67 -9.25 -1.08
CA ALA A 56 -19.84 -9.25 0.37
C ALA A 56 -18.73 -8.41 1.04
N LEU A 57 -19.04 -7.85 2.21
CA LEU A 57 -18.14 -6.96 2.94
C LEU A 57 -17.40 -7.72 4.04
N PRO A 58 -16.06 -7.67 4.08
CA PRO A 58 -15.29 -8.32 5.12
C PRO A 58 -15.43 -7.56 6.44
N VAL A 59 -15.57 -8.29 7.54
CA VAL A 59 -15.27 -7.86 8.91
C VAL A 59 -14.30 -8.84 9.54
N GLY A 60 -13.44 -8.38 10.44
CA GLY A 60 -12.52 -9.26 11.16
C GLY A 60 -11.90 -8.61 12.38
N ASN A 61 -11.42 -9.44 13.30
CA ASN A 61 -10.76 -9.01 14.54
C ASN A 61 -9.31 -9.53 14.66
N GLY A 62 -8.71 -9.91 13.54
CA GLY A 62 -7.45 -10.64 13.45
C GLY A 62 -7.62 -12.15 13.47
N ARG A 63 -8.56 -12.67 14.28
CA ARG A 63 -8.78 -14.12 14.48
C ARG A 63 -10.04 -14.63 13.79
N LEU A 64 -11.19 -14.02 14.10
CA LEU A 64 -12.48 -14.28 13.50
C LEU A 64 -12.67 -13.38 12.29
N GLY A 65 -13.14 -13.97 11.20
CA GLY A 65 -13.52 -13.24 9.98
C GLY A 65 -14.93 -13.58 9.56
N ALA A 66 -15.64 -12.61 8.99
CA ALA A 66 -16.89 -12.86 8.29
C ALA A 66 -17.00 -12.03 7.00
N MET A 67 -17.59 -12.62 5.97
CA MET A 67 -18.04 -11.91 4.77
C MET A 67 -19.56 -11.72 4.85
N VAL A 68 -19.99 -10.46 4.92
CA VAL A 68 -21.38 -10.05 5.17
C VAL A 68 -22.06 -9.69 3.84
N PHE A 69 -23.12 -10.41 3.47
CA PHE A 69 -23.76 -10.29 2.16
C PHE A 69 -24.79 -9.16 2.10
N GLY A 70 -25.45 -8.86 3.21
CA GLY A 70 -26.44 -7.78 3.29
C GLY A 70 -27.79 -8.14 2.68
N ASN A 71 -28.08 -9.41 2.38
CA ASN A 71 -29.32 -9.84 1.70
C ASN A 71 -30.55 -9.63 2.58
N THR A 72 -31.68 -9.19 2.02
CA THR A 72 -32.86 -8.78 2.80
C THR A 72 -33.74 -9.95 3.27
N ASP A 73 -33.71 -11.06 2.56
CA ASP A 73 -34.51 -12.27 2.77
C ASP A 73 -33.70 -13.40 3.44
N THR A 74 -32.51 -13.70 2.93
CA THR A 74 -31.58 -14.67 3.49
C THR A 74 -30.21 -14.03 3.66
N GLU A 75 -29.96 -13.44 4.84
CA GLU A 75 -28.63 -12.95 5.18
C GLU A 75 -27.66 -14.12 5.27
N ARG A 76 -26.44 -13.90 4.80
CA ARG A 76 -25.36 -14.87 4.84
C ARG A 76 -24.15 -14.19 5.46
N LEU A 77 -23.64 -14.76 6.54
CA LEU A 77 -22.32 -14.48 7.06
C LEU A 77 -21.46 -15.71 6.77
N GLN A 78 -20.57 -15.61 5.78
CA GLN A 78 -19.57 -16.67 5.56
C GLN A 78 -18.46 -16.47 6.60
N LEU A 79 -18.14 -17.52 7.37
CA LEU A 79 -17.34 -17.47 8.59
C LEU A 79 -15.97 -18.15 8.42
N ASN A 80 -14.98 -17.52 9.04
CA ASN A 80 -13.60 -17.95 9.12
C ASN A 80 -13.06 -17.83 10.54
N GLU A 81 -12.08 -18.68 10.86
CA GLU A 81 -11.23 -18.57 12.04
C GLU A 81 -9.81 -18.92 11.60
N ASP A 82 -8.85 -18.04 11.91
CA ASP A 82 -7.49 -18.01 11.37
C ASP A 82 -6.64 -19.29 11.58
N THR A 83 -7.08 -20.20 12.47
CA THR A 83 -6.42 -21.48 12.76
C THR A 83 -7.11 -22.71 12.16
N VAL A 84 -8.18 -22.56 11.38
CA VAL A 84 -8.81 -23.69 10.66
C VAL A 84 -8.04 -24.02 9.39
N TRP A 85 -7.06 -24.90 9.52
CA TRP A 85 -6.24 -25.43 8.42
C TRP A 85 -6.49 -26.91 8.19
N ALA A 86 -6.42 -27.34 6.92
CA ALA A 86 -6.48 -28.73 6.52
C ALA A 86 -5.30 -29.53 7.11
N GLY A 87 -5.48 -30.83 7.24
CA GLY A 87 -4.48 -31.74 7.79
C GLY A 87 -4.14 -31.51 9.27
N GLY A 88 -2.88 -31.75 9.63
CA GLY A 88 -2.39 -31.72 11.01
C GLY A 88 -0.87 -31.67 11.11
N PRO A 89 -0.32 -31.66 12.34
CA PRO A 89 1.12 -31.65 12.56
C PRO A 89 1.82 -32.81 11.84
N HIS A 90 2.82 -32.51 11.03
CA HIS A 90 3.62 -33.49 10.31
C HIS A 90 5.02 -32.94 9.98
N ASN A 91 5.89 -33.82 9.49
CA ASN A 91 7.24 -33.44 9.07
C ASN A 91 7.33 -33.36 7.55
N TYR A 92 7.72 -32.20 7.04
CA TYR A 92 7.89 -31.93 5.61
C TYR A 92 9.25 -32.38 5.07
N ASP A 93 10.24 -32.60 5.93
CA ASP A 93 11.64 -32.73 5.51
C ASP A 93 11.90 -33.99 4.66
N ASN A 94 12.73 -33.85 3.62
CA ASN A 94 13.20 -34.94 2.77
C ASN A 94 14.65 -35.34 3.15
N PRO A 95 14.86 -36.53 3.74
CA PRO A 95 16.19 -36.97 4.17
C PRO A 95 17.18 -37.23 3.02
N GLN A 96 16.73 -37.26 1.76
CA GLN A 96 17.62 -37.45 0.61
C GLN A 96 18.39 -36.18 0.24
N GLY A 97 17.95 -35.01 0.70
CA GLY A 97 18.45 -33.72 0.22
C GLY A 97 19.95 -33.53 0.43
N ALA A 98 20.44 -33.82 1.64
CA ALA A 98 21.85 -33.59 1.98
C ALA A 98 22.79 -34.41 1.09
N GLY A 99 22.41 -35.66 0.76
CA GLY A 99 23.20 -36.53 -0.11
C GLY A 99 23.18 -36.13 -1.58
N ALA A 100 22.19 -35.36 -2.03
CA ALA A 100 22.05 -34.91 -3.41
C ALA A 100 22.71 -33.54 -3.69
N LEU A 101 22.91 -32.73 -2.65
CA LEU A 101 23.28 -31.31 -2.80
C LEU A 101 24.60 -31.10 -3.56
N ALA A 102 25.63 -31.90 -3.30
CA ALA A 102 26.92 -31.78 -3.98
C ALA A 102 26.79 -32.02 -5.50
N GLN A 103 26.03 -33.04 -5.89
CA GLN A 103 25.75 -33.35 -7.29
C GLN A 103 24.94 -32.23 -7.95
N ILE A 104 23.89 -31.73 -7.28
CA ILE A 104 23.08 -30.63 -7.81
C ILE A 104 23.95 -29.40 -8.09
N ARG A 105 24.81 -29.01 -7.14
CA ARG A 105 25.74 -27.88 -7.30
C ARG A 105 26.68 -28.06 -8.48
N GLN A 106 27.25 -29.25 -8.62
CA GLN A 106 28.12 -29.60 -9.75
C GLN A 106 27.39 -29.46 -11.09
N LEU A 107 26.15 -29.96 -11.19
CA LEU A 107 25.34 -29.87 -12.40
C LEU A 107 25.03 -28.41 -12.76
N VAL A 108 24.71 -27.56 -11.78
CA VAL A 108 24.47 -26.12 -12.01
C VAL A 108 25.72 -25.44 -12.56
N PHE A 109 26.89 -25.67 -11.94
CA PHE A 109 28.15 -25.08 -12.40
C PHE A 109 28.63 -25.63 -13.76
N ALA A 110 28.24 -26.86 -14.11
CA ALA A 110 28.47 -27.45 -15.43
C ALA A 110 27.47 -26.99 -16.50
N ASN A 111 26.59 -26.05 -16.19
CA ASN A 111 25.48 -25.59 -17.05
C ASN A 111 24.49 -26.70 -17.46
N GLN A 112 24.42 -27.79 -16.68
CA GLN A 112 23.49 -28.91 -16.88
C GLN A 112 22.18 -28.66 -16.10
N TRP A 113 21.56 -27.49 -16.30
CA TRP A 113 20.49 -26.98 -15.44
C TRP A 113 19.25 -27.86 -15.40
N THR A 114 18.85 -28.47 -16.52
CA THR A 114 17.71 -29.40 -16.54
C THR A 114 17.97 -30.63 -15.66
N GLN A 115 19.18 -31.20 -15.74
CA GLN A 115 19.55 -32.34 -14.90
C GLN A 115 19.62 -31.94 -13.42
N ALA A 116 20.13 -30.73 -13.13
CA ALA A 116 20.11 -30.18 -11.77
C ALA A 116 18.68 -30.04 -11.24
N GLN A 117 17.77 -29.49 -12.06
CA GLN A 117 16.36 -29.30 -11.74
C GLN A 117 15.63 -30.63 -11.50
N ASP A 118 15.87 -31.64 -12.34
CA ASP A 118 15.32 -32.98 -12.15
C ASP A 118 15.84 -33.62 -10.87
N ARG A 119 17.13 -33.44 -10.56
CA ARG A 119 17.71 -33.96 -9.32
C ARG A 119 17.13 -33.27 -8.08
N VAL A 120 16.88 -31.96 -8.15
CA VAL A 120 16.14 -31.23 -7.11
C VAL A 120 14.74 -31.81 -6.92
N ASN A 121 13.98 -32.01 -8.00
CA ASN A 121 12.63 -32.58 -7.94
C ASN A 121 12.59 -33.98 -7.31
N GLN A 122 13.66 -34.77 -7.49
CA GLN A 122 13.75 -36.12 -6.92
C GLN A 122 14.14 -36.13 -5.43
N ALA A 123 15.02 -35.22 -5.00
CA ALA A 123 15.71 -35.37 -3.71
C ALA A 123 15.48 -34.24 -2.71
N MET A 124 14.98 -33.08 -3.13
CA MET A 124 14.87 -31.90 -2.26
C MET A 124 13.43 -31.53 -1.90
N LEU A 125 12.43 -31.99 -2.67
CA LEU A 125 11.02 -31.70 -2.40
C LEU A 125 10.58 -32.36 -1.09
N GLY A 126 9.82 -31.63 -0.28
CA GLY A 126 9.27 -32.13 0.96
C GLY A 126 8.18 -33.19 0.78
N ASN A 127 7.68 -33.71 1.90
CA ASN A 127 6.60 -34.70 1.92
C ASN A 127 5.43 -34.24 2.82
N PRO A 128 4.26 -33.90 2.24
CA PRO A 128 4.00 -33.78 0.81
C PRO A 128 4.79 -32.64 0.17
N ALA A 129 4.98 -32.69 -1.14
CA ALA A 129 5.69 -31.65 -1.89
C ALA A 129 4.86 -30.37 -2.09
N ALA A 130 4.01 -29.98 -1.13
CA ALA A 130 3.12 -28.83 -1.19
C ALA A 130 2.54 -28.49 0.21
N GLN A 131 2.14 -27.22 0.46
CA GLN A 131 1.60 -26.73 1.76
C GLN A 131 0.09 -26.89 1.96
N LEU A 132 -0.38 -27.16 3.18
CA LEU A 132 -1.79 -27.44 3.45
C LEU A 132 -2.66 -26.17 3.43
N ALA A 133 -3.94 -26.34 3.09
CA ALA A 133 -4.85 -25.24 2.84
C ALA A 133 -5.47 -24.64 4.12
N TYR A 134 -5.62 -23.32 4.13
CA TYR A 134 -6.54 -22.62 5.01
C TYR A 134 -7.99 -22.88 4.58
N GLN A 135 -8.92 -23.07 5.51
CA GLN A 135 -10.29 -23.50 5.20
C GLN A 135 -11.36 -22.71 5.98
N PRO A 136 -12.58 -22.56 5.42
CA PRO A 136 -13.70 -21.94 6.11
C PRO A 136 -14.19 -22.76 7.30
N VAL A 137 -14.81 -22.07 8.25
CA VAL A 137 -15.68 -22.69 9.26
C VAL A 137 -17.02 -23.07 8.63
N GLY A 138 -17.59 -22.20 7.80
CA GLY A 138 -18.88 -22.40 7.15
C GLY A 138 -19.62 -21.09 6.94
N ASP A 139 -20.95 -21.13 6.99
CA ASP A 139 -21.85 -19.98 6.93
C ASP A 139 -22.80 -20.00 8.13
N LEU A 140 -23.17 -18.81 8.61
CA LEU A 140 -24.38 -18.60 9.38
C LEU A 140 -25.41 -17.90 8.49
N LYS A 141 -26.57 -18.52 8.30
CA LYS A 141 -27.67 -17.98 7.49
C LYS A 141 -28.78 -17.49 8.39
N LEU A 142 -29.24 -16.27 8.17
CA LEU A 142 -30.45 -15.73 8.80
C LEU A 142 -31.57 -15.67 7.77
N THR A 143 -32.61 -16.47 7.95
CA THR A 143 -33.82 -16.41 7.12
C THR A 143 -34.81 -15.44 7.76
N LEU A 144 -35.06 -14.32 7.10
CA LEU A 144 -35.97 -13.26 7.52
C LEU A 144 -37.32 -13.39 6.78
N PRO A 145 -38.40 -12.75 7.28
CA PRO A 145 -39.64 -12.61 6.53
C PRO A 145 -39.36 -12.01 5.15
N GLY A 146 -39.73 -12.75 4.10
CA GLY A 146 -39.57 -12.28 2.72
C GLY A 146 -40.41 -11.04 2.39
N GLY A 147 -40.17 -10.47 1.23
CA GLY A 147 -40.90 -9.31 0.70
C GLY A 147 -40.04 -8.46 -0.22
N THR A 148 -40.68 -7.61 -1.02
CA THR A 148 -39.98 -6.64 -1.86
C THR A 148 -39.38 -5.54 -0.98
N ALA A 149 -38.07 -5.37 -1.04
CA ALA A 149 -37.36 -4.31 -0.31
C ALA A 149 -37.22 -3.04 -1.15
N SER A 150 -37.29 -1.87 -0.51
CA SER A 150 -37.02 -0.57 -1.11
C SER A 150 -36.07 0.28 -0.25
N GLY A 151 -35.47 1.32 -0.85
CA GLY A 151 -34.53 2.21 -0.18
C GLY A 151 -33.35 1.46 0.44
N TYR A 152 -32.86 0.44 -0.26
CA TYR A 152 -31.78 -0.41 0.22
C TYR A 152 -30.44 0.32 0.16
N GLU A 153 -29.69 0.26 1.24
CA GLU A 153 -28.30 0.73 1.32
C GLU A 153 -27.50 -0.24 2.19
N ARG A 154 -26.26 -0.50 1.82
CA ARG A 154 -25.28 -1.17 2.68
C ARG A 154 -23.92 -0.50 2.58
N TRP A 155 -23.16 -0.51 3.67
CA TRP A 155 -21.81 -0.01 3.67
C TRP A 155 -20.91 -0.71 4.70
N LEU A 156 -19.61 -0.63 4.47
CA LEU A 156 -18.56 -0.91 5.44
C LEU A 156 -17.91 0.42 5.81
N ASP A 157 -18.11 0.88 7.05
CA ASP A 157 -17.48 2.08 7.59
C ASP A 157 -16.08 1.73 8.13
N LEU A 158 -15.04 2.27 7.49
CA LEU A 158 -13.65 2.03 7.86
C LEU A 158 -13.24 2.79 9.12
N THR A 159 -14.01 3.77 9.59
CA THR A 159 -13.71 4.53 10.82
C THR A 159 -14.17 3.81 12.09
N THR A 160 -15.13 2.89 11.95
CA THR A 160 -15.70 2.10 13.05
C THR A 160 -15.49 0.60 12.89
N ALA A 161 -15.02 0.13 11.72
CA ALA A 161 -14.95 -1.29 11.37
C ALA A 161 -16.30 -2.00 11.54
N THR A 162 -17.37 -1.35 11.08
CA THR A 162 -18.73 -1.89 11.12
C THR A 162 -19.32 -1.96 9.72
N THR A 163 -20.07 -3.02 9.45
CA THR A 163 -20.92 -3.09 8.27
C THR A 163 -22.35 -2.81 8.67
N VAL A 164 -23.08 -2.07 7.85
CA VAL A 164 -24.49 -1.76 8.07
C VAL A 164 -25.27 -2.06 6.81
N ALA A 165 -26.48 -2.60 6.95
CA ALA A 165 -27.48 -2.68 5.90
C ALA A 165 -28.80 -2.09 6.39
N THR A 166 -29.43 -1.26 5.58
CA THR A 166 -30.74 -0.66 5.85
C THR A 166 -31.66 -0.84 4.67
N TYR A 167 -32.93 -1.13 4.93
CA TYR A 167 -33.94 -1.34 3.89
C TYR A 167 -35.34 -1.26 4.48
N THR A 168 -36.34 -0.98 3.63
CA THR A 168 -37.75 -1.03 4.02
C THR A 168 -38.39 -2.25 3.40
N ALA A 169 -39.00 -3.11 4.21
CA ALA A 169 -39.76 -4.28 3.77
C ALA A 169 -41.08 -4.34 4.53
N ASN A 170 -42.18 -4.66 3.84
CA ASN A 170 -43.52 -4.73 4.46
C ASN A 170 -43.92 -3.47 5.25
N GLY A 171 -43.47 -2.29 4.81
CA GLY A 171 -43.73 -1.00 5.47
C GLY A 171 -42.98 -0.79 6.79
N VAL A 172 -41.92 -1.56 7.06
CA VAL A 172 -41.05 -1.46 8.24
C VAL A 172 -39.62 -1.18 7.78
N ARG A 173 -38.95 -0.19 8.39
CA ARG A 173 -37.53 0.09 8.17
C ARG A 173 -36.70 -0.83 9.05
N HIS A 174 -35.89 -1.66 8.44
CA HIS A 174 -34.94 -2.56 9.10
C HIS A 174 -33.53 -1.98 9.03
N ARG A 175 -32.76 -2.23 10.09
CA ARG A 175 -31.32 -1.96 10.15
C ARG A 175 -30.60 -3.17 10.72
N ARG A 176 -29.48 -3.55 10.11
CA ARG A 176 -28.56 -4.57 10.59
C ARG A 176 -27.16 -4.01 10.66
N GLU A 177 -26.47 -4.23 11.77
CA GLU A 177 -25.07 -3.83 11.96
C GLU A 177 -24.23 -5.04 12.38
N VAL A 178 -23.08 -5.23 11.75
CA VAL A 178 -22.18 -6.37 12.00
C VAL A 178 -20.75 -5.89 12.19
N PHE A 179 -20.09 -6.39 13.24
CA PHE A 179 -18.67 -6.18 13.49
C PHE A 179 -18.04 -7.38 14.20
N ALA A 180 -16.72 -7.52 14.11
CA ALA A 180 -15.95 -8.53 14.83
C ALA A 180 -15.15 -7.84 15.94
N SER A 181 -15.55 -8.04 17.21
CA SER A 181 -14.90 -7.40 18.36
C SER A 181 -13.62 -8.14 18.72
N ALA A 182 -12.47 -7.46 18.68
CA ALA A 182 -11.22 -7.98 19.20
C ALA A 182 -11.22 -8.05 20.75
N PRO A 183 -11.70 -7.03 21.49
CA PRO A 183 -11.77 -7.10 22.96
C PRO A 183 -12.66 -8.24 23.48
N ASP A 184 -13.80 -8.50 22.83
CA ASP A 184 -14.80 -9.46 23.33
C ASP A 184 -14.74 -10.82 22.61
N GLN A 185 -13.89 -10.96 21.59
CA GLN A 185 -13.62 -12.21 20.86
C GLN A 185 -14.87 -12.89 20.26
N VAL A 186 -15.81 -12.09 19.75
CA VAL A 186 -17.04 -12.52 19.08
C VAL A 186 -17.34 -11.65 17.85
N ILE A 187 -18.05 -12.22 16.87
CA ILE A 187 -18.75 -11.43 15.84
C ILE A 187 -20.13 -11.07 16.39
N VAL A 188 -20.50 -9.80 16.29
CA VAL A 188 -21.77 -9.24 16.79
C VAL A 188 -22.63 -8.88 15.59
N VAL A 189 -23.89 -9.31 15.60
CA VAL A 189 -24.92 -8.92 14.62
C VAL A 189 -26.08 -8.30 15.37
N ARG A 190 -26.33 -7.01 15.16
CA ARG A 190 -27.47 -6.28 15.73
C ARG A 190 -28.56 -6.10 14.69
N LEU A 191 -29.76 -6.56 14.99
CA LEU A 191 -30.96 -6.38 14.17
C LEU A 191 -31.96 -5.46 14.90
N THR A 192 -32.41 -4.42 14.22
CA THR A 192 -33.42 -3.48 14.73
C THR A 192 -34.47 -3.17 13.65
N ALA A 193 -35.65 -2.76 14.08
CA ALA A 193 -36.73 -2.29 13.22
C ALA A 193 -37.35 -1.01 13.80
N ASP A 194 -37.94 -0.17 12.96
CA ASP A 194 -38.64 1.07 13.37
C ASP A 194 -40.04 0.83 13.96
N LYS A 195 -40.51 -0.42 13.98
CA LYS A 195 -41.75 -0.83 14.64
C LYS A 195 -41.48 -1.92 15.70
N PRO A 196 -42.07 -1.82 16.90
CA PRO A 196 -42.02 -2.89 17.90
C PRO A 196 -42.53 -4.21 17.33
N GLY A 197 -41.94 -5.32 17.79
CA GLY A 197 -42.33 -6.67 17.38
C GLY A 197 -42.06 -7.03 15.92
N ALA A 198 -41.26 -6.25 15.19
CA ALA A 198 -41.01 -6.47 13.76
C ALA A 198 -39.70 -7.23 13.43
N VAL A 199 -38.96 -7.69 14.44
CA VAL A 199 -37.75 -8.52 14.26
C VAL A 199 -38.09 -9.99 14.46
N THR A 200 -38.13 -10.73 13.35
CA THR A 200 -38.34 -12.19 13.29
C THR A 200 -37.31 -12.79 12.34
N PHE A 201 -36.67 -13.90 12.72
CA PHE A 201 -35.78 -14.67 11.85
C PHE A 201 -35.50 -16.07 12.40
N THR A 202 -35.01 -16.96 11.54
CA THR A 202 -34.30 -18.18 11.95
C THR A 202 -32.82 -18.08 11.62
N ALA A 203 -31.95 -18.62 12.46
CA ALA A 203 -30.51 -18.70 12.25
C ALA A 203 -30.08 -20.17 12.24
N ALA A 204 -29.34 -20.57 11.20
CA ALA A 204 -28.80 -21.93 11.07
C ALA A 204 -27.40 -21.90 10.45
N PHE A 205 -26.54 -22.79 10.93
CA PHE A 205 -25.21 -22.99 10.36
C PHE A 205 -25.26 -23.96 9.17
N SER A 206 -24.37 -23.74 8.20
CA SER A 206 -24.01 -24.74 7.17
C SER A 206 -22.50 -24.72 6.97
N SER A 207 -21.90 -25.84 6.57
CA SER A 207 -20.45 -25.88 6.33
C SER A 207 -20.10 -26.88 5.22
N PRO A 208 -19.06 -26.61 4.42
CA PRO A 208 -18.49 -27.62 3.53
C PRO A 208 -17.68 -28.68 4.30
N GLN A 209 -17.38 -28.45 5.59
CA GLN A 209 -16.65 -29.39 6.44
C GLN A 209 -17.54 -30.54 6.94
N ARG A 210 -16.89 -31.61 7.44
CA ARG A 210 -17.58 -32.66 8.22
C ARG A 210 -18.05 -32.06 9.54
N THR A 211 -19.36 -31.97 9.74
CA THR A 211 -19.95 -31.26 10.88
C THR A 211 -21.16 -31.95 11.48
N THR A 212 -21.48 -31.58 12.72
CA THR A 212 -22.74 -31.86 13.40
C THR A 212 -23.33 -30.58 13.95
N VAL A 213 -24.66 -30.50 14.00
CA VAL A 213 -25.38 -29.35 14.57
C VAL A 213 -26.02 -29.74 15.90
N SER A 214 -26.10 -28.79 16.82
CA SER A 214 -26.76 -28.98 18.12
C SER A 214 -27.32 -27.67 18.66
N ASN A 215 -28.02 -27.73 19.79
CA ASN A 215 -28.61 -26.58 20.47
C ASN A 215 -28.21 -26.65 21.95
N PRO A 216 -27.16 -25.91 22.39
CA PRO A 216 -26.69 -25.96 23.78
C PRO A 216 -27.73 -25.50 24.81
N ASP A 217 -28.60 -24.57 24.42
CA ASP A 217 -29.69 -24.03 25.23
C ASP A 217 -30.82 -23.49 24.33
N SER A 218 -31.88 -22.94 24.91
CA SER A 218 -33.05 -22.41 24.18
C SER A 218 -32.77 -21.13 23.36
N THR A 219 -31.57 -20.56 23.47
CA THR A 219 -31.15 -19.29 22.86
C THR A 219 -29.91 -19.43 21.98
N THR A 220 -29.41 -20.66 21.77
CA THR A 220 -28.12 -20.91 21.11
C THR A 220 -28.21 -22.07 20.14
N THR A 221 -27.73 -21.87 18.92
CA THR A 221 -27.42 -22.96 17.98
C THR A 221 -25.91 -23.14 17.84
N ALA A 222 -25.48 -24.37 17.54
CA ALA A 222 -24.08 -24.75 17.49
C ALA A 222 -23.77 -25.61 16.26
N LEU A 223 -22.53 -25.48 15.78
CA LEU A 223 -21.91 -26.29 14.74
C LEU A 223 -20.57 -26.81 15.28
N ASP A 224 -20.45 -28.12 15.47
CA ASP A 224 -19.19 -28.80 15.75
C ASP A 224 -18.61 -29.33 14.44
N GLY A 225 -17.32 -29.15 14.21
CA GLY A 225 -16.66 -29.60 12.99
C GLY A 225 -15.21 -30.00 13.17
N ILE A 226 -14.66 -30.57 12.11
CA ILE A 226 -13.23 -30.87 11.97
C ILE A 226 -12.76 -30.44 10.58
N SER A 227 -11.56 -29.90 10.48
CA SER A 227 -10.96 -29.52 9.20
C SER A 227 -10.78 -30.72 8.26
N GLY A 228 -10.61 -30.43 6.98
CA GLY A 228 -10.54 -31.43 5.92
C GLY A 228 -9.20 -32.15 5.86
N ASP A 229 -9.23 -33.37 5.33
CA ASP A 229 -8.05 -34.14 4.97
C ASP A 229 -7.42 -33.55 3.70
N MET A 230 -6.09 -33.48 3.61
CA MET A 230 -5.42 -32.95 2.42
C MET A 230 -4.05 -33.62 2.20
N ARG A 231 -3.79 -34.04 0.96
CA ARG A 231 -2.50 -34.60 0.52
C ARG A 231 -2.00 -35.76 1.39
N GLY A 232 -2.91 -36.63 1.80
CA GLY A 232 -2.60 -37.80 2.63
C GLY A 232 -2.44 -37.49 4.12
N ILE A 233 -2.61 -36.23 4.54
CA ILE A 233 -2.60 -35.82 5.95
C ILE A 233 -4.04 -35.62 6.41
N ALA A 234 -4.45 -36.33 7.46
CA ALA A 234 -5.80 -36.25 8.03
C ALA A 234 -6.04 -34.90 8.72
N GLY A 235 -7.23 -34.33 8.51
CA GLY A 235 -7.67 -33.11 9.17
C GLY A 235 -7.78 -33.29 10.68
N SER A 236 -7.18 -32.38 11.44
CA SER A 236 -7.03 -32.50 12.90
C SER A 236 -7.59 -31.34 13.69
N VAL A 237 -7.86 -30.18 13.05
CA VAL A 237 -8.38 -29.01 13.74
C VAL A 237 -9.88 -29.17 13.94
N LYS A 238 -10.26 -29.60 15.14
CA LYS A 238 -11.65 -29.51 15.63
C LYS A 238 -12.00 -28.08 15.95
N PHE A 239 -13.24 -27.69 15.66
CA PHE A 239 -13.78 -26.38 15.98
C PHE A 239 -15.24 -26.47 16.42
N GLN A 240 -15.69 -25.47 17.17
CA GLN A 240 -17.09 -25.27 17.51
C GLN A 240 -17.45 -23.81 17.25
N ALA A 241 -18.46 -23.59 16.43
CA ALA A 241 -19.09 -22.29 16.23
C ALA A 241 -20.42 -22.27 16.99
N LEU A 242 -20.64 -21.22 17.77
CA LEU A 242 -21.86 -20.97 18.52
C LEU A 242 -22.47 -19.66 18.06
N ALA A 243 -23.80 -19.62 17.88
CA ALA A 243 -24.56 -18.40 17.67
C ALA A 243 -25.64 -18.30 18.75
N GLY A 244 -25.45 -17.37 19.70
CA GLY A 244 -26.37 -17.11 20.81
C GLY A 244 -27.06 -15.77 20.67
N VAL A 245 -28.36 -15.68 20.99
CA VAL A 245 -29.15 -14.46 20.83
C VAL A 245 -29.58 -13.84 22.16
N ILE A 246 -29.60 -12.51 22.19
CA ILE A 246 -30.24 -11.67 23.21
C ILE A 246 -31.34 -10.88 22.50
N ALA A 247 -32.60 -11.20 22.77
CA ALA A 247 -33.75 -10.52 22.17
C ALA A 247 -34.38 -9.55 23.17
N ASP A 248 -34.78 -8.37 22.70
CA ASP A 248 -35.63 -7.44 23.42
C ASP A 248 -37.07 -7.58 22.92
N GLY A 249 -37.97 -8.02 23.80
CA GLY A 249 -39.34 -8.41 23.45
C GLY A 249 -39.42 -9.71 22.64
N GLY A 250 -40.64 -10.14 22.34
CA GLY A 250 -40.89 -11.34 21.54
C GLY A 250 -40.55 -12.64 22.26
N SER A 251 -40.18 -13.66 21.48
CA SER A 251 -39.79 -14.99 21.99
C SER A 251 -38.60 -15.58 21.23
N THR A 252 -37.83 -16.41 21.91
CA THR A 252 -36.68 -17.14 21.36
C THR A 252 -36.80 -18.64 21.63
N SER A 253 -36.46 -19.47 20.65
CA SER A 253 -36.39 -20.92 20.82
C SER A 253 -35.25 -21.50 19.99
N SER A 254 -34.61 -22.56 20.45
CA SER A 254 -33.60 -23.27 19.65
C SER A 254 -33.81 -24.77 19.69
N SER A 255 -33.94 -25.38 18.51
CA SER A 255 -34.14 -26.82 18.33
C SER A 255 -33.76 -27.24 16.91
N GLY A 256 -33.40 -28.52 16.72
CA GLY A 256 -33.09 -29.08 15.40
C GLY A 256 -31.95 -28.37 14.66
N GLY A 257 -30.95 -27.83 15.38
CA GLY A 257 -29.86 -27.05 14.79
C GLY A 257 -30.25 -25.64 14.33
N THR A 258 -31.47 -25.19 14.65
CA THR A 258 -32.00 -23.87 14.28
C THR A 258 -32.27 -23.02 15.52
N LEU A 259 -31.87 -21.77 15.50
CA LEU A 259 -32.27 -20.74 16.46
C LEU A 259 -33.38 -19.89 15.84
N LYS A 260 -34.44 -19.59 16.58
CA LYS A 260 -35.58 -18.80 16.10
C LYS A 260 -35.85 -17.63 17.04
N VAL A 261 -36.04 -16.45 16.45
CA VAL A 261 -36.54 -15.23 17.12
C VAL A 261 -37.87 -14.86 16.48
N THR A 262 -38.88 -14.55 17.28
CA THR A 262 -40.22 -14.18 16.78
C THR A 262 -40.73 -12.94 17.49
N ASN A 263 -41.14 -11.95 16.70
CA ASN A 263 -41.79 -10.72 17.13
C ASN A 263 -41.00 -9.94 18.19
N ALA A 264 -39.68 -9.86 18.05
CA ALA A 264 -38.83 -9.04 18.91
C ALA A 264 -38.83 -7.57 18.44
N ASN A 265 -38.52 -6.65 19.34
CA ASN A 265 -38.25 -5.24 19.00
C ASN A 265 -36.85 -5.10 18.41
N SER A 266 -35.88 -5.81 19.00
CA SER A 266 -34.51 -5.90 18.51
C SER A 266 -33.88 -7.23 18.92
N ALA A 267 -32.80 -7.62 18.24
CA ALA A 267 -32.04 -8.81 18.59
C ALA A 267 -30.54 -8.57 18.39
N THR A 268 -29.73 -9.07 19.32
CA THR A 268 -28.27 -9.12 19.21
C THR A 268 -27.85 -10.58 19.15
N LEU A 269 -27.29 -11.00 18.02
CA LEU A 269 -26.72 -12.32 17.83
C LEU A 269 -25.21 -12.23 18.01
N LEU A 270 -24.67 -13.10 18.86
CA LEU A 270 -23.25 -13.19 19.20
C LEU A 270 -22.72 -14.51 18.66
N ILE A 271 -21.69 -14.44 17.84
CA ILE A 271 -21.06 -15.59 17.19
C ILE A 271 -19.68 -15.78 17.80
N SER A 272 -19.46 -16.92 18.44
CA SER A 272 -18.15 -17.31 18.97
C SER A 272 -17.65 -18.58 18.31
N ILE A 273 -16.36 -18.64 18.03
CA ILE A 273 -15.71 -19.80 17.44
C ILE A 273 -14.46 -20.11 18.26
N GLY A 274 -14.31 -21.37 18.67
CA GLY A 274 -13.11 -21.93 19.29
C GLY A 274 -12.56 -23.08 18.46
N THR A 275 -11.24 -23.24 18.45
CA THR A 275 -10.55 -24.33 17.76
C THR A 275 -9.66 -25.10 18.73
N SER A 276 -9.27 -26.31 18.32
CA SER A 276 -8.36 -27.17 19.08
C SER A 276 -6.89 -26.87 18.77
N TYR A 277 -6.61 -25.95 17.84
CA TYR A 277 -5.27 -25.52 17.51
C TYR A 277 -4.66 -24.75 18.69
N VAL A 278 -3.49 -25.20 19.15
CA VAL A 278 -2.69 -24.48 20.16
C VAL A 278 -1.46 -23.88 19.48
N ASN A 279 -0.77 -24.68 18.67
CA ASN A 279 0.35 -24.28 17.85
C ASN A 279 0.56 -25.31 16.73
N TYR A 280 1.57 -25.11 15.89
CA TYR A 280 1.87 -25.96 14.73
C TYR A 280 2.21 -27.43 15.07
N GLN A 281 2.44 -27.77 16.35
CA GLN A 281 2.70 -29.14 16.82
C GLN A 281 1.52 -29.74 17.60
N THR A 282 0.62 -28.91 18.10
CA THR A 282 -0.33 -29.29 19.16
C THR A 282 -1.75 -28.89 18.79
N VAL A 283 -2.64 -29.88 18.67
CA VAL A 283 -4.03 -29.71 18.23
C VAL A 283 -5.01 -30.41 19.19
N ASN A 284 -4.89 -30.10 20.48
CA ASN A 284 -5.70 -30.69 21.55
C ASN A 284 -6.36 -29.64 22.46
N GLY A 285 -6.41 -28.37 22.04
CA GLY A 285 -7.06 -27.30 22.78
C GLY A 285 -8.56 -27.56 23.02
N ASP A 286 -9.08 -27.06 24.13
CA ASP A 286 -10.50 -27.17 24.48
C ASP A 286 -11.36 -26.22 23.62
N TYR A 287 -11.56 -26.62 22.38
CA TYR A 287 -12.27 -25.82 21.37
C TYR A 287 -13.70 -25.47 21.78
N ARG A 288 -14.36 -26.36 22.55
CA ARG A 288 -15.73 -26.14 23.06
C ARG A 288 -15.72 -25.16 24.22
N GLY A 289 -14.85 -25.35 25.21
CA GLY A 289 -14.71 -24.43 26.34
C GLY A 289 -14.32 -23.02 25.89
N ILE A 290 -13.44 -22.90 24.88
CA ILE A 290 -13.06 -21.62 24.29
C ILE A 290 -14.27 -20.92 23.65
N ALA A 291 -15.05 -21.61 22.82
CA ALA A 291 -16.24 -21.03 22.19
C ALA A 291 -17.29 -20.62 23.23
N GLN A 292 -17.57 -21.51 24.19
CA GLN A 292 -18.60 -21.30 25.21
C GLN A 292 -18.26 -20.17 26.17
N SER A 293 -17.01 -20.10 26.65
CA SER A 293 -16.56 -19.06 27.59
C SER A 293 -16.63 -17.66 26.98
N ARG A 294 -16.17 -17.49 25.73
CA ARG A 294 -16.24 -16.23 24.99
C ARG A 294 -17.69 -15.82 24.72
N LEU A 295 -18.54 -16.75 24.28
CA LEU A 295 -19.97 -16.47 24.09
C LEU A 295 -20.63 -16.03 25.40
N ASN A 296 -20.41 -16.76 26.49
CA ASN A 296 -21.02 -16.44 27.79
C ASN A 296 -20.56 -15.09 28.34
N ALA A 297 -19.26 -14.78 28.20
CA ALA A 297 -18.73 -13.48 28.59
C ALA A 297 -19.41 -12.34 27.82
N ALA A 298 -19.57 -12.48 26.50
CA ALA A 298 -20.23 -11.48 25.67
C ALA A 298 -21.75 -11.39 25.91
N LYS A 299 -22.42 -12.51 26.23
CA LYS A 299 -23.87 -12.53 26.54
C LYS A 299 -24.24 -11.64 27.74
N GLY A 300 -23.32 -11.47 28.69
CA GLY A 300 -23.51 -10.63 29.87
C GLY A 300 -23.31 -9.12 29.63
N VAL A 301 -23.01 -8.69 28.40
CA VAL A 301 -22.67 -7.30 28.07
C VAL A 301 -23.73 -6.71 27.13
N ALA A 302 -24.18 -5.49 27.43
CA ALA A 302 -25.10 -4.76 26.58
C ALA A 302 -24.48 -4.47 25.20
N TYR A 303 -25.31 -4.44 24.15
CA TYR A 303 -24.85 -4.20 22.78
C TYR A 303 -24.03 -2.91 22.64
N ASP A 304 -24.51 -1.79 23.22
CA ASP A 304 -23.82 -0.50 23.10
C ASP A 304 -22.41 -0.56 23.72
N MET A 305 -22.25 -1.29 24.83
CA MET A 305 -20.94 -1.50 25.44
C MET A 305 -20.00 -2.37 24.59
N LEU A 306 -20.53 -3.42 23.95
CA LEU A 306 -19.75 -4.25 23.00
C LEU A 306 -19.28 -3.40 21.81
N ARG A 307 -20.18 -2.59 21.27
CA ARG A 307 -19.89 -1.69 20.16
C ARG A 307 -18.85 -0.63 20.54
N ASP A 308 -19.01 0.01 21.70
CA ASP A 308 -18.09 1.05 22.16
C ASP A 308 -16.69 0.51 22.42
N ARG A 309 -16.57 -0.68 23.02
CA ARG A 309 -15.27 -1.36 23.22
C ARG A 309 -14.61 -1.69 21.89
N HIS A 310 -15.37 -2.25 20.94
CA HIS A 310 -14.90 -2.55 19.59
C HIS A 310 -14.39 -1.29 18.89
N VAL A 311 -15.21 -0.24 18.81
CA VAL A 311 -14.85 1.01 18.12
C VAL A 311 -13.64 1.66 18.77
N LYS A 312 -13.58 1.70 20.11
CA LYS A 312 -12.43 2.25 20.85
C LYS A 312 -11.13 1.49 20.57
N ASP A 313 -11.16 0.16 20.61
CA ASP A 313 -10.00 -0.68 20.29
C ASP A 313 -9.53 -0.45 18.84
N TYR A 314 -10.47 -0.50 17.89
CA TYR A 314 -10.17 -0.33 16.49
C TYR A 314 -9.63 1.07 16.17
N GLN A 315 -10.25 2.13 16.68
CA GLN A 315 -9.83 3.52 16.45
C GLN A 315 -8.48 3.84 17.09
N ALA A 316 -8.07 3.14 18.16
CA ALA A 316 -6.73 3.27 18.72
C ALA A 316 -5.62 2.88 17.73
N LEU A 317 -5.93 2.08 16.71
CA LEU A 317 -5.05 1.73 15.59
C LEU A 317 -5.37 2.56 14.35
N PHE A 318 -6.62 2.54 13.88
CA PHE A 318 -7.00 3.17 12.63
C PHE A 318 -6.84 4.70 12.66
N GLY A 319 -7.21 5.35 13.77
CA GLY A 319 -7.14 6.80 13.95
C GLY A 319 -5.73 7.40 13.96
N ARG A 320 -4.68 6.57 13.95
CA ARG A 320 -3.28 7.00 13.97
C ARG A 320 -2.81 7.67 12.67
N VAL A 321 -3.47 7.43 11.54
CA VAL A 321 -3.11 8.03 10.24
C VAL A 321 -4.34 8.60 9.57
N ALA A 322 -4.26 9.88 9.20
CA ALA A 322 -5.24 10.55 8.35
C ALA A 322 -4.58 10.97 7.03
N LEU A 323 -5.30 10.78 5.93
CA LEU A 323 -4.90 11.16 4.59
C LEU A 323 -6.09 11.87 3.95
N ASP A 324 -5.84 13.03 3.35
CA ASP A 324 -6.81 13.77 2.54
C ASP A 324 -6.14 14.16 1.22
N LEU A 325 -6.67 13.63 0.11
CA LEU A 325 -6.23 13.92 -1.26
C LEU A 325 -7.25 14.81 -2.01
N GLY A 326 -8.28 15.28 -1.32
CA GLY A 326 -9.41 16.02 -1.87
C GLY A 326 -10.57 15.14 -2.34
N ARG A 327 -11.70 15.79 -2.57
CA ARG A 327 -12.97 15.17 -3.01
C ARG A 327 -13.46 15.76 -4.32
N THR A 328 -14.08 14.92 -5.15
CA THR A 328 -14.88 15.33 -6.32
C THR A 328 -16.28 14.70 -6.23
N ALA A 329 -17.18 15.05 -7.14
CA ALA A 329 -18.52 14.44 -7.23
C ALA A 329 -18.48 12.91 -7.51
N ALA A 330 -17.33 12.36 -7.91
CA ALA A 330 -17.17 10.92 -8.08
C ALA A 330 -17.34 10.15 -6.76
N ALA A 331 -17.03 10.76 -5.62
CA ALA A 331 -17.17 10.15 -4.29
C ALA A 331 -18.64 9.85 -3.92
N ASP A 332 -19.60 10.48 -4.58
CA ASP A 332 -21.04 10.25 -4.37
C ASP A 332 -21.59 9.02 -5.12
N GLN A 333 -20.76 8.30 -5.87
CA GLN A 333 -21.16 7.06 -6.55
C GLN A 333 -20.92 5.83 -5.65
N PRO A 334 -21.70 4.74 -5.82
CA PRO A 334 -21.42 3.45 -5.20
C PRO A 334 -20.00 2.96 -5.51
N THR A 335 -19.38 2.23 -4.58
CA THR A 335 -17.97 1.84 -4.71
C THR A 335 -17.69 1.00 -5.97
N ASP A 336 -18.61 0.11 -6.38
CA ASP A 336 -18.46 -0.68 -7.61
C ASP A 336 -18.48 0.20 -8.88
N VAL A 337 -19.30 1.25 -8.89
CA VAL A 337 -19.32 2.27 -9.95
C VAL A 337 -18.02 3.07 -9.96
N ARG A 338 -17.52 3.47 -8.78
CA ARG A 338 -16.25 4.21 -8.66
C ARG A 338 -15.07 3.43 -9.24
N ILE A 339 -15.01 2.12 -8.98
CA ILE A 339 -14.01 1.22 -9.58
C ILE A 339 -14.15 1.18 -11.10
N ALA A 340 -15.36 0.92 -11.61
CA ALA A 340 -15.58 0.78 -13.05
C ALA A 340 -15.23 2.05 -13.86
N GLN A 341 -15.40 3.24 -13.27
CA GLN A 341 -15.12 4.52 -13.94
C GLN A 341 -13.75 5.13 -13.60
N HIS A 342 -12.98 4.54 -12.67
CA HIS A 342 -11.79 5.16 -12.09
C HIS A 342 -10.74 5.52 -13.16
N HIS A 343 -10.56 4.66 -14.16
CA HIS A 343 -9.64 4.91 -15.25
C HIS A 343 -9.95 6.21 -16.02
N ASN A 344 -11.20 6.65 -16.08
CA ASN A 344 -11.62 7.81 -16.88
C ASN A 344 -12.07 9.00 -16.03
N THR A 345 -12.11 8.86 -14.70
CA THR A 345 -12.67 9.86 -13.78
C THR A 345 -11.62 10.28 -12.76
N ASN A 346 -11.48 11.58 -12.51
CA ASN A 346 -10.60 12.05 -11.44
C ASN A 346 -11.28 11.87 -10.08
N ASP A 347 -10.83 10.88 -9.32
CA ASP A 347 -11.35 10.52 -8.01
C ASP A 347 -10.21 10.33 -6.99
N PRO A 348 -9.57 11.42 -6.51
CA PRO A 348 -8.49 11.32 -5.52
C PRO A 348 -8.97 10.80 -4.16
N GLN A 349 -10.24 10.99 -3.83
CA GLN A 349 -10.84 10.41 -2.62
C GLN A 349 -10.80 8.87 -2.68
N PHE A 350 -10.94 8.25 -3.86
CA PHE A 350 -10.82 6.79 -3.99
C PHE A 350 -9.42 6.29 -3.63
N SER A 351 -8.36 7.03 -3.99
CA SER A 351 -7.00 6.67 -3.57
C SER A 351 -6.85 6.74 -2.04
N THR A 352 -7.51 7.70 -1.40
CA THR A 352 -7.58 7.78 0.08
C THR A 352 -8.33 6.58 0.66
N LEU A 353 -9.48 6.23 0.08
CA LEU A 353 -10.28 5.08 0.48
C LEU A 353 -9.48 3.77 0.33
N LEU A 354 -8.77 3.57 -0.78
CA LEU A 354 -7.95 2.39 -1.04
C LEU A 354 -6.78 2.28 -0.04
N PHE A 355 -6.10 3.38 0.25
CA PHE A 355 -5.05 3.45 1.27
C PHE A 355 -5.58 3.05 2.66
N GLN A 356 -6.72 3.63 3.07
CA GLN A 356 -7.32 3.31 4.36
C GLN A 356 -7.89 1.89 4.40
N TYR A 357 -8.35 1.34 3.27
CA TYR A 357 -8.85 -0.02 3.19
C TYR A 357 -7.74 -1.05 3.46
N GLY A 358 -6.53 -0.87 2.94
CA GLY A 358 -5.42 -1.76 3.29
C GLY A 358 -5.04 -1.70 4.77
N ARG A 359 -5.08 -0.51 5.40
CA ARG A 359 -4.90 -0.38 6.86
C ARG A 359 -6.00 -1.12 7.63
N TYR A 360 -7.26 -0.94 7.24
CA TYR A 360 -8.42 -1.64 7.80
C TYR A 360 -8.25 -3.17 7.69
N LEU A 361 -7.86 -3.67 6.52
CA LEU A 361 -7.68 -5.10 6.27
C LEU A 361 -6.59 -5.69 7.15
N LEU A 362 -5.48 -4.96 7.38
CA LEU A 362 -4.39 -5.44 8.23
C LEU A 362 -4.84 -5.53 9.69
N ILE A 363 -5.48 -4.47 10.21
CA ILE A 363 -6.07 -4.48 11.57
C ILE A 363 -7.07 -5.64 11.72
N SER A 364 -7.85 -5.92 10.68
CA SER A 364 -8.91 -6.92 10.71
C SER A 364 -8.41 -8.36 10.51
N SER A 365 -7.16 -8.57 10.10
CA SER A 365 -6.60 -9.90 9.77
C SER A 365 -5.27 -10.24 10.47
N SER A 366 -4.63 -9.30 11.16
CA SER A 366 -3.39 -9.55 11.91
C SER A 366 -3.34 -8.70 13.18
N ARG A 367 -3.66 -9.30 14.33
CA ARG A 367 -3.60 -8.66 15.64
C ARG A 367 -2.65 -9.43 16.56
N PRO A 368 -2.07 -8.80 17.59
CA PRO A 368 -1.27 -9.53 18.57
C PRO A 368 -2.02 -10.76 19.11
N GLY A 369 -1.37 -11.91 19.07
CA GLY A 369 -1.96 -13.20 19.50
C GLY A 369 -2.67 -14.01 18.42
N THR A 370 -2.79 -13.51 17.18
CA THR A 370 -3.40 -14.24 16.04
C THR A 370 -2.34 -14.90 15.16
N GLN A 371 -2.78 -15.58 14.08
CA GLN A 371 -1.92 -15.93 12.96
C GLN A 371 -1.68 -14.70 12.06
N PRO A 372 -0.60 -14.70 11.24
CA PRO A 372 -0.41 -13.68 10.23
C PRO A 372 -1.53 -13.71 9.19
N ALA A 373 -1.83 -12.54 8.60
CA ALA A 373 -2.61 -12.42 7.38
C ALA A 373 -2.01 -13.29 6.25
N ASN A 374 -2.77 -14.30 5.79
CA ASN A 374 -2.38 -15.18 4.70
C ASN A 374 -2.65 -14.55 3.32
N LEU A 375 -2.57 -15.32 2.22
CA LEU A 375 -2.86 -14.84 0.86
C LEU A 375 -4.24 -14.19 0.69
N GLN A 376 -5.19 -14.45 1.59
CA GLN A 376 -6.54 -13.89 1.59
C GLN A 376 -6.87 -13.19 2.93
N GLY A 377 -5.84 -12.80 3.70
CA GLY A 377 -5.98 -12.25 5.04
C GLY A 377 -6.44 -13.31 6.01
N ILE A 378 -7.76 -13.35 6.22
CA ILE A 378 -8.47 -14.41 6.96
C ILE A 378 -9.79 -14.83 6.27
N TRP A 379 -10.12 -14.29 5.09
CA TRP A 379 -11.42 -14.49 4.44
C TRP A 379 -11.33 -15.47 3.27
N ASN A 380 -11.94 -16.64 3.42
CA ASN A 380 -11.92 -17.71 2.42
C ASN A 380 -13.17 -18.59 2.56
N ASP A 381 -13.90 -18.82 1.46
CA ASP A 381 -15.09 -19.69 1.43
C ASP A 381 -14.85 -21.09 0.82
N GLN A 382 -13.60 -21.43 0.49
CA GLN A 382 -13.25 -22.68 -0.22
C GLN A 382 -12.44 -23.63 0.65
N LEU A 383 -12.69 -24.94 0.55
CA LEU A 383 -11.84 -25.97 1.18
C LEU A 383 -10.48 -26.13 0.48
N THR A 384 -10.41 -25.77 -0.79
CA THR A 384 -9.21 -25.83 -1.64
C THR A 384 -9.04 -24.50 -2.38
N PRO A 385 -8.75 -23.41 -1.66
CA PRO A 385 -8.58 -22.09 -2.26
C PRO A 385 -7.36 -22.03 -3.19
N SER A 386 -7.31 -21.01 -4.04
CA SER A 386 -6.15 -20.76 -4.91
C SER A 386 -4.87 -20.63 -4.09
N TRP A 387 -3.86 -21.40 -4.51
CA TRP A 387 -2.58 -21.55 -3.80
C TRP A 387 -2.74 -21.88 -2.32
N ASP A 388 -3.78 -22.63 -1.96
CA ASP A 388 -4.04 -23.11 -0.60
C ASP A 388 -4.30 -21.97 0.42
N SER A 389 -4.44 -20.72 -0.04
CA SER A 389 -4.55 -19.52 0.81
C SER A 389 -3.48 -19.53 1.92
N LYS A 390 -2.28 -20.00 1.54
CA LYS A 390 -1.14 -20.25 2.44
C LYS A 390 -0.33 -18.99 2.71
N TYR A 391 0.90 -19.16 3.20
CA TYR A 391 1.89 -18.09 3.33
C TYR A 391 2.95 -18.22 2.23
N THR A 392 2.83 -17.43 1.16
CA THR A 392 3.85 -17.35 0.09
C THR A 392 4.88 -16.27 0.42
N LEU A 393 6.15 -16.66 0.52
CA LEU A 393 7.24 -15.85 1.10
C LEU A 393 8.12 -15.15 0.06
N ASN A 394 7.97 -15.48 -1.23
CA ASN A 394 8.79 -14.92 -2.32
C ASN A 394 8.28 -13.58 -2.88
N ALA A 395 7.20 -13.03 -2.30
CA ALA A 395 6.73 -11.65 -2.48
C ALA A 395 5.55 -11.35 -1.52
N ASN A 396 4.59 -12.27 -1.45
CA ASN A 396 3.23 -11.99 -0.98
C ASN A 396 3.14 -11.70 0.52
N LEU A 397 3.63 -12.60 1.39
CA LEU A 397 3.61 -12.37 2.82
C LEU A 397 4.44 -11.14 3.21
N PRO A 398 5.68 -10.94 2.71
CA PRO A 398 6.35 -9.65 2.91
C PRO A 398 5.51 -8.45 2.48
N MET A 399 4.84 -8.53 1.32
CA MET A 399 3.97 -7.46 0.80
C MET A 399 2.77 -7.18 1.69
N ASN A 400 2.19 -8.19 2.33
CA ASN A 400 1.11 -8.00 3.30
C ASN A 400 1.51 -7.03 4.43
N TYR A 401 2.79 -6.97 4.77
CA TYR A 401 3.31 -6.19 5.89
C TYR A 401 4.17 -4.99 5.51
N TRP A 402 4.41 -4.72 4.23
CA TRP A 402 5.04 -3.46 3.81
C TRP A 402 4.35 -2.20 4.38
N PRO A 403 3.01 -2.11 4.46
CA PRO A 403 2.38 -0.92 5.03
C PRO A 403 2.46 -0.86 6.56
N ALA A 404 2.72 -1.96 7.26
CA ALA A 404 2.48 -2.08 8.70
C ALA A 404 3.19 -0.99 9.53
N ASP A 405 4.53 -0.90 9.46
CA ASP A 405 5.27 0.10 10.23
C ASP A 405 5.00 1.52 9.70
N THR A 406 5.18 1.75 8.39
CA THR A 406 5.08 3.09 7.78
C THR A 406 3.69 3.73 7.94
N THR A 407 2.63 2.91 8.04
CA THR A 407 1.25 3.38 8.28
C THR A 407 0.79 3.24 9.74
N ASN A 408 1.75 3.12 10.67
CA ASN A 408 1.56 3.21 12.11
C ASN A 408 0.75 2.06 12.74
N LEU A 409 1.00 0.84 12.26
CA LEU A 409 0.39 -0.42 12.69
C LEU A 409 1.45 -1.46 13.09
N ALA A 410 2.51 -1.01 13.75
CA ALA A 410 3.67 -1.81 14.16
C ALA A 410 3.27 -3.09 14.91
N GLU A 411 2.26 -3.02 15.76
CA GLU A 411 1.77 -4.15 16.57
C GLU A 411 1.16 -5.27 15.73
N CYS A 412 0.70 -4.98 14.51
CA CYS A 412 0.16 -5.99 13.60
C CYS A 412 1.24 -6.94 13.08
N PHE A 413 2.54 -6.63 13.21
CA PHE A 413 3.64 -7.55 12.86
C PHE A 413 3.80 -8.71 13.84
N GLU A 414 3.30 -8.60 15.06
CA GLU A 414 3.55 -9.57 16.13
C GLU A 414 3.30 -11.03 15.69
N PRO A 415 2.21 -11.36 14.97
CA PRO A 415 2.00 -12.71 14.42
C PRO A 415 3.12 -13.21 13.49
N VAL A 416 3.72 -12.33 12.68
CA VAL A 416 4.83 -12.68 11.77
C VAL A 416 6.07 -13.04 12.57
N PHE A 417 6.41 -12.28 13.61
CA PHE A 417 7.57 -12.57 14.45
C PHE A 417 7.39 -13.88 15.23
N ARG A 418 6.19 -14.17 15.72
CA ARG A 418 5.87 -15.48 16.30
C ARG A 418 6.03 -16.61 15.28
N MET A 419 5.51 -16.42 14.05
CA MET A 419 5.68 -17.40 12.97
C MET A 419 7.16 -17.62 12.63
N ILE A 420 7.98 -16.57 12.59
CA ILE A 420 9.43 -16.68 12.40
C ILE A 420 10.05 -17.50 13.53
N GLY A 421 9.66 -17.25 14.78
CA GLY A 421 10.07 -18.05 15.94
C GLY A 421 9.80 -19.54 15.75
N ASP A 422 8.59 -19.91 15.30
CA ASP A 422 8.25 -21.30 14.98
C ASP A 422 9.10 -21.87 13.83
N LEU A 423 9.31 -21.07 12.78
CA LEU A 423 10.10 -21.45 11.60
C LEU A 423 11.59 -21.64 11.92
N THR A 424 12.11 -21.01 12.98
CA THR A 424 13.48 -21.31 13.44
C THR A 424 13.62 -22.77 13.87
N VAL A 425 12.54 -23.38 14.38
CA VAL A 425 12.52 -24.78 14.81
C VAL A 425 12.31 -25.71 13.62
N THR A 426 11.27 -25.49 12.81
CA THR A 426 10.99 -26.35 11.66
C THR A 426 12.06 -26.22 10.58
N GLY A 427 12.42 -24.99 10.23
CA GLY A 427 13.49 -24.68 9.29
C GLY A 427 14.87 -25.07 9.77
N GLY A 428 15.10 -25.15 11.09
CA GLY A 428 16.34 -25.70 11.66
C GLY A 428 16.48 -27.20 11.40
N ARG A 429 15.36 -27.94 11.44
CA ARG A 429 15.33 -29.35 11.03
C ARG A 429 15.53 -29.50 9.53
N THR A 430 14.91 -28.65 8.71
CA THR A 430 15.13 -28.65 7.25
C THR A 430 16.59 -28.36 6.90
N ALA A 431 17.21 -27.36 7.52
CA ALA A 431 18.62 -27.01 7.31
C ALA A 431 19.54 -28.20 7.59
N LYS A 432 19.34 -28.87 8.74
CA LYS A 432 20.11 -30.06 9.10
C LYS A 432 19.86 -31.23 8.14
N THR A 433 18.59 -31.54 7.88
CA THR A 433 18.18 -32.76 7.16
C THR A 433 18.46 -32.68 5.67
N GLN A 434 18.19 -31.54 5.03
CA GLN A 434 18.29 -31.40 3.57
C GLN A 434 19.59 -30.74 3.09
N TYR A 435 20.28 -30.01 3.97
CA TYR A 435 21.50 -29.27 3.60
C TYR A 435 22.73 -29.66 4.43
N GLY A 436 22.56 -30.43 5.52
CA GLY A 436 23.65 -30.70 6.46
C GLY A 436 24.21 -29.44 7.13
N ALA A 437 23.40 -28.39 7.22
CA ALA A 437 23.82 -27.06 7.68
C ALA A 437 23.27 -26.73 9.08
N LYS A 438 23.93 -25.81 9.77
CA LYS A 438 23.39 -25.16 10.98
C LYS A 438 22.39 -24.05 10.58
N GLY A 439 21.88 -23.35 11.58
CA GLY A 439 20.91 -22.28 11.37
C GLY A 439 19.53 -22.83 11.02
N TRP A 440 18.75 -22.05 10.27
CA TRP A 440 17.43 -22.47 9.78
C TRP A 440 17.17 -21.93 8.37
N VAL A 441 16.33 -22.62 7.61
CA VAL A 441 15.93 -22.25 6.25
C VAL A 441 14.44 -22.48 6.03
N THR A 442 13.80 -21.56 5.31
CA THR A 442 12.44 -21.71 4.80
C THR A 442 12.43 -21.26 3.35
N HIS A 443 11.76 -22.04 2.49
CA HIS A 443 11.68 -21.78 1.06
C HIS A 443 10.55 -20.80 0.71
N HIS A 444 10.01 -20.85 -0.52
CA HIS A 444 9.04 -19.87 -0.99
C HIS A 444 7.65 -19.96 -0.35
N ASN A 445 7.34 -20.99 0.44
CA ASN A 445 6.02 -21.20 1.02
C ASN A 445 6.07 -21.82 2.42
N THR A 446 5.12 -21.45 3.27
CA THR A 446 4.78 -22.12 4.54
C THR A 446 3.25 -22.09 4.79
N ASP A 447 2.78 -22.67 5.90
CA ASP A 447 1.35 -22.80 6.26
C ASP A 447 1.13 -22.80 7.79
N GLY A 448 -0.10 -23.15 8.22
CA GLY A 448 -0.48 -23.31 9.62
C GLY A 448 0.34 -24.35 10.41
N TRP A 449 1.07 -25.24 9.72
CA TRP A 449 1.92 -26.29 10.31
C TRP A 449 3.42 -25.98 10.18
N ARG A 450 3.77 -24.80 9.67
CA ARG A 450 5.13 -24.25 9.59
C ARG A 450 6.06 -25.10 8.72
N GLY A 451 5.53 -25.63 7.62
CA GLY A 451 6.34 -26.32 6.62
C GLY A 451 7.45 -25.43 6.05
N SER A 452 8.68 -25.94 6.01
CA SER A 452 9.87 -25.18 5.62
C SER A 452 10.66 -25.77 4.44
N SER A 453 10.33 -26.99 4.02
CA SER A 453 10.98 -27.67 2.89
C SER A 453 10.56 -27.09 1.52
N VAL A 454 11.26 -27.53 0.47
CA VAL A 454 10.99 -27.20 -0.93
C VAL A 454 9.65 -27.80 -1.33
N VAL A 455 8.78 -27.01 -1.95
CA VAL A 455 7.43 -27.44 -2.37
C VAL A 455 7.11 -27.01 -3.80
N ASP A 456 6.02 -27.53 -4.37
CA ASP A 456 5.48 -27.30 -5.72
C ASP A 456 6.34 -27.84 -6.88
N GLY A 457 7.66 -27.74 -6.76
CA GLY A 457 8.65 -28.18 -7.74
C GLY A 457 9.84 -27.22 -7.79
N ALA A 458 10.97 -27.71 -8.32
CA ALA A 458 12.23 -26.97 -8.42
C ALA A 458 12.09 -25.59 -9.09
N VAL A 459 11.21 -25.48 -10.09
CA VAL A 459 10.96 -24.24 -10.85
C VAL A 459 10.60 -23.04 -9.96
N TRP A 460 9.92 -23.32 -8.86
CA TRP A 460 9.40 -22.31 -7.94
C TRP A 460 10.07 -22.43 -6.57
N GLY A 461 10.06 -23.64 -6.02
CA GLY A 461 10.34 -23.87 -4.61
C GLY A 461 11.78 -24.04 -4.24
N MET A 462 12.71 -24.28 -5.18
CA MET A 462 14.14 -24.30 -4.86
C MET A 462 14.67 -22.87 -4.78
N TRP A 463 14.16 -22.15 -3.79
CA TRP A 463 14.46 -20.77 -3.48
C TRP A 463 14.54 -20.64 -1.95
N GLN A 464 15.76 -20.69 -1.43
CA GLN A 464 16.06 -20.83 0.00
C GLN A 464 16.07 -19.50 0.79
N THR A 465 15.80 -18.37 0.15
CA THR A 465 15.91 -17.03 0.76
C THR A 465 14.59 -16.51 1.35
N GLY A 466 13.54 -17.34 1.44
CA GLY A 466 12.26 -16.98 2.06
C GLY A 466 12.39 -16.67 3.56
N GLY A 467 13.01 -17.59 4.30
CA GLY A 467 13.35 -17.36 5.72
C GLY A 467 14.30 -16.19 5.92
N ALA A 468 15.23 -15.97 4.99
CA ALA A 468 16.15 -14.83 5.03
C ALA A 468 15.42 -13.49 4.89
N TRP A 469 14.50 -13.37 3.92
CA TRP A 469 13.71 -12.15 3.75
C TRP A 469 12.82 -11.90 4.98
N LEU A 470 12.16 -12.92 5.53
CA LEU A 470 11.42 -12.76 6.79
C LEU A 470 12.33 -12.28 7.94
N ALA A 471 13.56 -12.79 8.04
CA ALA A 471 14.50 -12.34 9.05
C ALA A 471 14.95 -10.88 8.87
N THR A 472 15.03 -10.35 7.65
CA THR A 472 15.36 -8.93 7.44
C THR A 472 14.28 -7.98 7.95
N MET A 473 13.02 -8.44 8.00
CA MET A 473 11.89 -7.67 8.54
C MET A 473 12.04 -7.41 10.05
N ILE A 474 12.73 -8.26 10.81
CA ILE A 474 13.03 -8.02 12.24
C ILE A 474 13.90 -6.77 12.39
N TRP A 475 14.98 -6.69 11.62
CA TRP A 475 15.88 -5.54 11.65
C TRP A 475 15.17 -4.27 11.22
N ASP A 476 14.38 -4.34 10.15
CA ASP A 476 13.69 -3.16 9.65
C ASP A 476 12.62 -2.67 10.62
N HIS A 477 11.88 -3.57 11.28
CA HIS A 477 10.96 -3.21 12.36
C HIS A 477 11.68 -2.52 13.51
N TYR A 478 12.82 -3.05 13.96
CA TYR A 478 13.67 -2.35 14.93
C TYR A 478 14.09 -0.96 14.45
N ARG A 479 14.39 -0.76 13.15
CA ARG A 479 14.72 0.57 12.62
C ARG A 479 13.53 1.53 12.70
N PHE A 480 12.28 1.06 12.66
CA PHE A 480 11.11 1.90 12.89
C PHE A 480 10.86 2.16 14.37
N THR A 481 10.94 1.15 15.23
CA THR A 481 10.53 1.24 16.64
C THR A 481 11.66 1.66 17.57
N GLY A 482 12.90 1.30 17.26
CA GLY A 482 14.07 1.38 18.14
C GLY A 482 13.95 0.53 19.42
N ASP A 483 13.05 -0.46 19.43
CA ASP A 483 12.82 -1.32 20.59
C ASP A 483 13.95 -2.35 20.76
N LEU A 484 14.83 -2.11 21.73
CA LEU A 484 15.95 -2.98 22.05
C LEU A 484 15.51 -4.32 22.63
N ALA A 485 14.42 -4.37 23.38
CA ALA A 485 13.93 -5.62 23.97
C ALA A 485 13.38 -6.54 22.88
N PHE A 486 12.61 -5.98 21.94
CA PHE A 486 12.17 -6.67 20.73
C PHE A 486 13.38 -7.21 19.93
N LEU A 487 14.38 -6.36 19.67
CA LEU A 487 15.55 -6.76 18.90
C LEU A 487 16.33 -7.87 19.62
N GLN A 488 16.53 -7.76 20.93
CA GLN A 488 17.22 -8.78 21.72
C GLN A 488 16.48 -10.13 21.68
N GLN A 489 15.15 -10.11 21.77
CA GLN A 489 14.31 -11.31 21.70
C GLN A 489 14.38 -11.99 20.33
N ASN A 490 14.42 -11.22 19.24
CA ASN A 490 14.29 -11.75 17.87
C ASN A 490 15.64 -11.88 17.12
N TYR A 491 16.72 -11.28 17.62
CA TYR A 491 18.07 -11.41 17.05
C TYR A 491 18.53 -12.87 16.85
N PRO A 492 18.25 -13.83 17.75
CA PRO A 492 18.61 -15.23 17.52
C PRO A 492 18.04 -15.81 16.21
N ALA A 493 16.85 -15.38 15.79
CA ALA A 493 16.27 -15.80 14.51
C ALA A 493 17.05 -15.24 13.32
N MET A 494 17.45 -13.96 13.37
CA MET A 494 18.31 -13.34 12.34
C MET A 494 19.67 -14.06 12.24
N LYS A 495 20.32 -14.26 13.39
CA LYS A 495 21.60 -14.98 13.49
C LYS A 495 21.50 -16.38 12.92
N GLY A 496 20.43 -17.11 13.25
CA GLY A 496 20.18 -18.45 12.75
C GLY A 496 19.99 -18.51 11.23
N ALA A 497 19.27 -17.54 10.64
CA ALA A 497 19.13 -17.46 9.19
C ALA A 497 20.48 -17.17 8.52
N ALA A 498 21.25 -16.21 9.05
CA ALA A 498 22.58 -15.88 8.52
C ALA A 498 23.57 -17.05 8.64
N GLN A 499 23.52 -17.81 9.75
CA GLN A 499 24.36 -19.00 9.93
C GLN A 499 24.10 -20.06 8.85
N PHE A 500 22.86 -20.27 8.44
CA PHE A 500 22.55 -21.21 7.35
C PHE A 500 23.28 -20.83 6.06
N PHE A 501 23.35 -19.54 5.72
CA PHE A 501 24.06 -19.08 4.53
C PHE A 501 25.58 -19.10 4.69
N LEU A 502 26.12 -18.84 5.89
CA LEU A 502 27.56 -19.03 6.15
C LEU A 502 28.00 -20.48 5.91
N ASP A 503 27.12 -21.46 6.20
CA ASP A 503 27.40 -22.88 5.99
C ASP A 503 27.15 -23.35 4.54
N THR A 504 26.26 -22.68 3.79
CA THR A 504 25.76 -23.19 2.50
C THR A 504 26.15 -22.38 1.27
N LEU A 505 26.60 -21.13 1.42
CA LEU A 505 27.18 -20.38 0.31
C LEU A 505 28.42 -21.10 -0.22
N VAL A 506 28.55 -21.14 -1.55
CA VAL A 506 29.68 -21.76 -2.24
C VAL A 506 30.37 -20.72 -3.11
N THR A 507 31.65 -20.93 -3.39
CA THR A 507 32.39 -20.09 -4.32
C THR A 507 32.01 -20.46 -5.75
N ASP A 508 31.53 -19.49 -6.53
CA ASP A 508 31.32 -19.64 -7.95
C ASP A 508 32.68 -19.80 -8.66
N PRO A 509 32.92 -20.90 -9.39
CA PRO A 509 34.24 -21.18 -9.97
C PRO A 509 34.63 -20.19 -11.07
N GLY A 510 33.67 -19.51 -11.71
CA GLY A 510 33.95 -18.54 -12.77
C GLY A 510 34.36 -17.16 -12.22
N SER A 511 33.65 -16.67 -11.20
CA SER A 511 33.83 -15.32 -10.67
C SER A 511 34.60 -15.23 -9.35
N GLY A 512 34.71 -16.33 -8.60
CA GLY A 512 35.32 -16.36 -7.27
C GLY A 512 34.44 -15.76 -6.16
N HIS A 513 33.22 -15.31 -6.48
CA HIS A 513 32.28 -14.77 -5.50
C HIS A 513 31.54 -15.88 -4.74
N LEU A 514 31.06 -15.56 -3.54
CA LEU A 514 30.11 -16.40 -2.81
C LEU A 514 28.71 -16.27 -3.42
N VAL A 515 28.08 -17.40 -3.69
CA VAL A 515 26.76 -17.50 -4.32
C VAL A 515 25.90 -18.57 -3.66
N THR A 516 24.59 -18.41 -3.75
CA THR A 516 23.63 -19.48 -3.48
C THR A 516 23.69 -20.50 -4.62
N ASN A 517 23.68 -21.80 -4.31
CA ASN A 517 23.61 -22.86 -5.34
C ASN A 517 23.10 -24.18 -4.70
N PRO A 518 22.00 -24.78 -5.22
CA PRO A 518 21.10 -24.26 -6.26
C PRO A 518 20.20 -23.11 -5.74
N SER A 519 19.64 -22.28 -6.61
CA SER A 519 18.53 -21.37 -6.33
C SER A 519 17.78 -21.01 -7.62
N ASN A 520 16.79 -20.12 -7.58
CA ASN A 520 16.15 -19.53 -8.77
C ASN A 520 15.84 -18.03 -8.56
N SER A 521 15.54 -17.30 -9.64
CA SER A 521 14.88 -15.98 -9.52
C SER A 521 13.38 -16.22 -9.56
N PRO A 522 12.62 -16.04 -8.47
CA PRO A 522 11.19 -16.32 -8.47
C PRO A 522 10.47 -15.49 -9.53
N GLU A 523 9.61 -16.03 -10.39
CA GLU A 523 9.44 -17.45 -10.76
C GLU A 523 9.83 -17.61 -12.24
N ALA A 524 10.95 -16.98 -12.59
CA ALA A 524 11.39 -16.76 -13.95
C ALA A 524 12.29 -17.90 -14.43
N LEU A 525 11.98 -18.38 -15.63
CA LEU A 525 12.86 -19.24 -16.39
C LEU A 525 13.94 -18.37 -17.05
N HIS A 526 15.21 -18.79 -16.95
CA HIS A 526 16.28 -18.19 -17.75
C HIS A 526 16.41 -18.86 -19.12
N HIS A 527 16.00 -20.13 -19.23
CA HIS A 527 15.99 -20.92 -20.47
C HIS A 527 14.71 -21.76 -20.52
N ALA A 528 14.33 -22.27 -21.70
CA ALA A 528 13.02 -22.90 -21.92
C ALA A 528 12.58 -23.96 -20.89
N ASN A 529 13.52 -24.70 -20.29
CA ASN A 529 13.23 -25.75 -19.30
C ASN A 529 14.04 -25.59 -17.99
N ALA A 530 14.61 -24.41 -17.72
CA ALA A 530 15.48 -24.20 -16.57
C ALA A 530 15.23 -22.88 -15.84
N SER A 531 15.11 -23.01 -14.53
CA SER A 531 15.04 -21.92 -13.53
C SER A 531 16.23 -21.95 -12.56
N ILE A 532 16.78 -23.15 -12.34
CA ILE A 532 17.81 -23.37 -11.33
C ILE A 532 19.13 -22.81 -11.81
N CYS A 533 19.67 -21.90 -11.01
CA CYS A 533 20.90 -21.18 -11.27
C CYS A 533 21.72 -21.05 -9.97
N ALA A 534 22.92 -20.48 -10.11
CA ALA A 534 23.72 -20.04 -8.98
C ALA A 534 23.63 -18.51 -8.85
N GLY A 535 23.46 -18.02 -7.62
CA GLY A 535 23.55 -16.61 -7.25
C GLY A 535 22.63 -15.65 -8.02
N PRO A 536 21.32 -15.91 -8.19
CA PRO A 536 20.41 -14.93 -8.77
C PRO A 536 20.47 -13.61 -7.98
N THR A 537 20.27 -12.48 -8.66
CA THR A 537 20.50 -11.16 -8.07
C THR A 537 19.65 -10.91 -6.81
N MET A 538 18.40 -11.42 -6.78
CA MET A 538 17.52 -11.32 -5.62
C MET A 538 18.13 -11.93 -4.36
N ASP A 539 18.68 -13.15 -4.46
CA ASP A 539 19.31 -13.82 -3.32
C ASP A 539 20.47 -12.99 -2.78
N MET A 540 21.32 -12.48 -3.66
CA MET A 540 22.48 -11.70 -3.26
C MET A 540 22.05 -10.38 -2.60
N GLN A 541 20.94 -9.78 -3.04
CA GLN A 541 20.39 -8.60 -2.38
C GLN A 541 19.82 -8.94 -1.00
N ILE A 542 18.99 -9.98 -0.86
CA ILE A 542 18.44 -10.39 0.45
C ILE A 542 19.56 -10.73 1.44
N LEU A 543 20.61 -11.44 1.00
CA LEU A 543 21.72 -11.80 1.86
C LEU A 543 22.57 -10.62 2.29
N ARG A 544 22.73 -9.59 1.44
CA ARG A 544 23.36 -8.33 1.86
C ARG A 544 22.57 -7.67 2.98
N ASP A 545 21.24 -7.58 2.86
CA ASP A 545 20.40 -7.00 3.91
C ASP A 545 20.41 -7.85 5.20
N LEU A 546 20.39 -9.18 5.08
CA LEU A 546 20.46 -10.07 6.24
C LEU A 546 21.79 -9.92 6.98
N PHE A 547 22.91 -9.90 6.26
CA PHE A 547 24.23 -9.77 6.88
C PHE A 547 24.46 -8.37 7.45
N ASP A 548 24.05 -7.31 6.73
CA ASP A 548 24.14 -5.93 7.22
C ASP A 548 23.22 -5.74 8.46
N GLY A 549 22.02 -6.32 8.45
CA GLY A 549 21.10 -6.32 9.60
C GLY A 549 21.64 -7.09 10.80
N CYS A 550 22.23 -8.27 10.60
CA CYS A 550 22.88 -9.03 11.68
C CYS A 550 24.06 -8.24 12.27
N ALA A 551 24.89 -7.63 11.43
CA ALA A 551 26.00 -6.80 11.89
C ALA A 551 25.50 -5.59 12.68
N GLY A 552 24.48 -4.89 12.19
CA GLY A 552 23.83 -3.79 12.90
C GLY A 552 23.27 -4.23 14.27
N ALA A 553 22.54 -5.34 14.31
CA ALA A 553 21.95 -5.87 15.53
C ALA A 553 23.03 -6.24 16.58
N THR A 554 24.10 -6.92 16.16
CA THR A 554 25.22 -7.27 17.06
C THR A 554 25.90 -6.04 17.65
N GLN A 555 26.05 -4.97 16.85
CA GLN A 555 26.64 -3.72 17.29
C GLN A 555 25.74 -3.00 18.28
N VAL A 556 24.44 -2.90 17.99
CA VAL A 556 23.44 -2.26 18.85
C VAL A 556 23.32 -2.99 20.19
N LEU A 557 23.28 -4.32 20.17
CA LEU A 557 23.13 -5.14 21.37
C LEU A 557 24.44 -5.38 22.13
N GLY A 558 25.59 -5.08 21.52
CA GLY A 558 26.91 -5.32 22.13
C GLY A 558 27.28 -6.79 22.28
N VAL A 559 26.82 -7.66 21.37
CA VAL A 559 27.01 -9.13 21.43
C VAL A 559 27.70 -9.67 20.17
N ASP A 560 28.22 -10.91 20.22
CA ASP A 560 28.59 -11.71 19.04
C ASP A 560 29.57 -11.05 18.04
N ALA A 561 30.56 -10.29 18.52
CA ALA A 561 31.53 -9.58 17.68
C ALA A 561 32.24 -10.48 16.64
N GLY A 562 32.63 -11.71 17.00
CA GLY A 562 33.25 -12.64 16.04
C GLY A 562 32.30 -13.11 14.93
N PHE A 563 31.00 -13.27 15.23
CA PHE A 563 29.99 -13.58 14.23
C PHE A 563 29.73 -12.39 13.31
N ARG A 564 29.70 -11.16 13.88
CA ARG A 564 29.65 -9.92 13.09
C ARG A 564 30.76 -9.88 12.04
N ASP A 565 31.99 -10.19 12.43
CA ASP A 565 33.12 -10.19 11.51
C ASP A 565 32.96 -11.26 10.40
N GLN A 566 32.42 -12.45 10.73
CA GLN A 566 32.12 -13.49 9.75
C GLN A 566 31.07 -13.06 8.72
N VAL A 567 29.94 -12.50 9.17
CA VAL A 567 28.88 -12.06 8.23
C VAL A 567 29.34 -10.90 7.37
N LEU A 568 30.12 -9.94 7.91
CA LEU A 568 30.69 -8.85 7.12
C LEU A 568 31.70 -9.35 6.09
N ALA A 569 32.55 -10.31 6.44
CA ALA A 569 33.50 -10.92 5.51
C ALA A 569 32.78 -11.71 4.40
N ALA A 570 31.71 -12.45 4.72
CA ALA A 570 30.90 -13.14 3.71
C ALA A 570 30.15 -12.14 2.81
N ARG A 571 29.57 -11.09 3.40
CA ARG A 571 28.87 -10.01 2.70
C ARG A 571 29.74 -9.30 1.66
N GLN A 572 31.02 -9.09 1.94
CA GLN A 572 31.97 -8.52 0.97
C GLN A 572 32.28 -9.44 -0.22
N LYS A 573 32.14 -10.76 -0.05
CA LYS A 573 32.42 -11.75 -1.09
C LYS A 573 31.20 -12.13 -1.92
N LEU A 574 29.98 -11.72 -1.53
CA LEU A 574 28.77 -11.96 -2.31
C LEU A 574 28.90 -11.37 -3.72
N ALA A 575 28.35 -12.04 -4.72
CA ALA A 575 28.36 -11.53 -6.09
C ALA A 575 27.68 -10.14 -6.17
N PRO A 576 28.28 -9.15 -6.86
CA PRO A 576 27.72 -7.80 -6.94
C PRO A 576 26.55 -7.74 -7.93
N MET A 577 25.71 -6.71 -7.79
CA MET A 577 24.77 -6.34 -8.85
C MET A 577 25.54 -5.87 -10.09
N LYS A 578 25.05 -6.23 -11.28
CA LYS A 578 25.64 -5.86 -12.57
C LYS A 578 24.63 -5.17 -13.46
N ILE A 579 25.12 -4.24 -14.27
CA ILE A 579 24.35 -3.62 -15.34
C ILE A 579 24.58 -4.45 -16.61
N GLY A 580 23.49 -4.95 -17.19
CA GLY A 580 23.50 -5.76 -18.39
C GLY A 580 23.67 -4.96 -19.68
N SER A 581 23.85 -5.67 -20.79
CA SER A 581 24.04 -5.09 -22.13
C SER A 581 22.86 -4.22 -22.60
N ARG A 582 21.66 -4.42 -22.05
CA ARG A 582 20.46 -3.58 -22.34
C ARG A 582 20.28 -2.42 -21.36
N GLY A 583 21.27 -2.15 -20.52
CA GLY A 583 21.27 -1.11 -19.49
C GLY A 583 20.40 -1.44 -18.27
N ASN A 584 19.92 -2.68 -18.14
CA ASN A 584 19.09 -3.15 -17.04
C ASN A 584 19.93 -3.69 -15.87
N ILE A 585 19.33 -3.84 -14.68
CA ILE A 585 19.90 -4.71 -13.65
C ILE A 585 19.82 -6.16 -14.13
N GLN A 586 20.93 -6.89 -14.10
CA GLN A 586 20.93 -8.31 -14.45
C GLN A 586 20.13 -9.11 -13.42
N GLU A 587 19.26 -10.00 -13.89
CA GLU A 587 18.48 -10.88 -13.02
C GLU A 587 19.27 -12.08 -12.49
N TRP A 588 20.23 -12.55 -13.30
CA TRP A 588 21.16 -13.64 -12.99
C TRP A 588 22.61 -13.15 -13.05
N LEU A 589 23.58 -13.97 -12.61
CA LEU A 589 25.01 -13.64 -12.68
C LEU A 589 25.51 -13.41 -14.11
N GLN A 590 24.92 -14.14 -15.05
CA GLN A 590 25.15 -14.03 -16.48
C GLN A 590 24.16 -13.05 -17.10
N ASP A 591 24.60 -12.37 -18.16
CA ASP A 591 23.78 -11.41 -18.93
C ASP A 591 22.79 -12.11 -19.86
N TRP A 592 21.91 -12.95 -19.30
CA TRP A 592 20.88 -13.62 -20.07
C TRP A 592 19.71 -12.67 -20.36
N VAL A 593 19.12 -12.85 -21.54
CA VAL A 593 17.85 -12.23 -21.88
C VAL A 593 16.73 -13.12 -21.35
N GLU A 594 15.83 -12.57 -20.55
CA GLU A 594 14.65 -13.27 -20.06
C GLU A 594 13.80 -13.82 -21.22
N ILE A 595 13.23 -15.01 -21.03
CA ILE A 595 12.35 -15.61 -22.03
C ILE A 595 10.93 -15.02 -21.99
N GLU A 596 10.59 -14.34 -20.89
CA GLU A 596 9.31 -13.68 -20.66
C GLU A 596 9.59 -12.22 -20.24
N PRO A 597 9.77 -11.29 -21.19
CA PRO A 597 10.06 -9.89 -20.88
C PRO A 597 9.02 -9.24 -19.96
N GLY A 598 7.74 -9.61 -20.12
CA GLY A 598 6.63 -9.14 -19.28
C GLY A 598 6.36 -9.97 -18.02
N HIS A 599 7.34 -10.75 -17.53
CA HIS A 599 7.14 -11.60 -16.36
C HIS A 599 6.66 -10.79 -15.14
N ARG A 600 5.67 -11.33 -14.44
CA ARG A 600 5.00 -10.65 -13.31
C ARG A 600 5.93 -10.37 -12.11
N HIS A 601 6.96 -11.19 -11.90
CA HIS A 601 7.99 -10.92 -10.90
C HIS A 601 9.08 -10.01 -11.45
N ILE A 602 9.58 -9.14 -10.56
CA ILE A 602 10.75 -8.30 -10.81
C ILE A 602 11.72 -8.47 -9.63
N SER A 603 11.98 -9.73 -9.30
CA SER A 603 12.70 -10.19 -8.10
C SER A 603 14.07 -9.55 -7.94
N HIS A 604 14.78 -9.31 -9.04
CA HIS A 604 16.09 -8.66 -9.05
C HIS A 604 16.06 -7.15 -8.78
N LEU A 605 14.87 -6.55 -8.59
CA LEU A 605 14.71 -5.19 -8.04
C LEU A 605 14.29 -5.18 -6.56
N TYR A 606 14.36 -6.30 -5.84
CA TYR A 606 14.24 -6.28 -4.36
C TYR A 606 15.13 -5.18 -3.74
N GLY A 607 16.35 -5.00 -4.28
CA GLY A 607 17.30 -3.95 -3.91
C GLY A 607 16.76 -2.51 -4.00
N LEU A 608 15.77 -2.25 -4.86
CA LEU A 608 15.07 -0.96 -4.99
C LEU A 608 13.90 -0.84 -4.01
N HIS A 609 13.09 -1.90 -3.92
CA HIS A 609 12.00 -2.02 -2.95
C HIS A 609 11.71 -3.50 -2.67
N PRO A 610 11.63 -3.93 -1.40
CA PRO A 610 11.56 -3.09 -0.18
C PRO A 610 12.93 -2.64 0.38
N SER A 611 14.04 -3.12 -0.15
CA SER A 611 15.40 -2.79 0.32
C SER A 611 15.79 -1.32 0.06
N ASN A 612 17.01 -0.94 0.42
CA ASN A 612 17.61 0.37 0.17
C ASN A 612 18.98 0.30 -0.55
N GLN A 613 19.26 -0.82 -1.23
CA GLN A 613 20.53 -1.01 -1.97
C GLN A 613 20.58 -0.26 -3.29
N ILE A 614 19.44 0.09 -3.89
CA ILE A 614 19.34 0.87 -5.12
C ILE A 614 18.60 2.17 -4.81
N THR A 615 19.34 3.28 -4.71
CA THR A 615 18.76 4.61 -4.44
C THR A 615 19.30 5.66 -5.41
N ARG A 616 18.50 6.71 -5.65
CA ARG A 616 18.84 7.81 -6.57
C ARG A 616 20.18 8.45 -6.21
N ARG A 617 20.39 8.69 -4.92
CA ARG A 617 21.54 9.42 -4.37
C ARG A 617 22.71 8.49 -4.03
N GLY A 618 22.46 7.30 -3.48
CA GLY A 618 23.52 6.38 -3.04
C GLY A 618 24.12 5.52 -4.15
N THR A 619 23.33 5.15 -5.16
CA THR A 619 23.76 4.26 -6.25
C THR A 619 23.17 4.69 -7.60
N PRO A 620 23.50 5.90 -8.10
CA PRO A 620 22.83 6.49 -9.26
C PRO A 620 22.88 5.63 -10.53
N GLN A 621 23.98 4.93 -10.78
CA GLN A 621 24.10 4.04 -11.95
C GLN A 621 23.15 2.84 -11.87
N LEU A 622 23.04 2.20 -10.69
CA LEU A 622 22.08 1.11 -10.48
C LEU A 622 20.64 1.62 -10.49
N TYR A 623 20.41 2.85 -10.03
CA TYR A 623 19.10 3.48 -10.08
C TYR A 623 18.62 3.69 -11.51
N THR A 624 19.48 4.24 -12.39
CA THR A 624 19.19 4.33 -13.83
C THR A 624 18.95 2.96 -14.45
N ALA A 625 19.73 1.95 -14.07
CA ALA A 625 19.55 0.60 -14.57
C ALA A 625 18.25 -0.07 -14.06
N ALA A 626 17.83 0.22 -12.84
CA ALA A 626 16.56 -0.24 -12.29
C ALA A 626 15.37 0.40 -13.00
N ARG A 627 15.45 1.70 -13.31
CA ARG A 627 14.46 2.37 -14.18
C ARG A 627 14.35 1.66 -15.53
N ARG A 628 15.50 1.33 -16.15
CA ARG A 628 15.53 0.59 -17.41
C ARG A 628 14.93 -0.81 -17.28
N THR A 629 15.17 -1.53 -16.18
CA THR A 629 14.51 -2.81 -15.89
C THR A 629 13.00 -2.66 -15.84
N LEU A 630 12.46 -1.62 -15.16
CA LEU A 630 11.02 -1.38 -15.08
C LEU A 630 10.41 -1.11 -16.46
N GLU A 631 11.07 -0.31 -17.29
CA GLU A 631 10.65 -0.06 -18.68
C GLU A 631 10.59 -1.35 -19.51
N LEU A 632 11.59 -2.23 -19.38
CA LEU A 632 11.63 -3.50 -20.09
C LEU A 632 10.54 -4.48 -19.62
N ARG A 633 10.23 -4.46 -18.32
CA ARG A 633 9.16 -5.29 -17.72
C ARG A 633 7.76 -4.80 -18.10
N GLY A 634 7.60 -3.50 -18.35
CA GLY A 634 6.32 -2.87 -18.68
C GLY A 634 5.32 -2.87 -17.53
N ASP A 635 4.07 -2.49 -17.82
CA ASP A 635 3.05 -2.24 -16.81
C ASP A 635 1.98 -3.33 -16.71
N ALA A 636 2.07 -4.41 -17.49
CA ALA A 636 1.17 -5.54 -17.34
C ALA A 636 1.47 -6.32 -16.04
N GLY A 637 0.49 -6.99 -15.46
CA GLY A 637 0.70 -7.79 -14.26
C GLY A 637 -0.58 -8.21 -13.57
N THR A 638 -0.41 -9.05 -12.56
CA THR A 638 -1.41 -9.39 -11.55
C THR A 638 -1.58 -8.21 -10.57
N GLY A 639 -2.59 -8.23 -9.71
CA GLY A 639 -2.81 -7.21 -8.67
C GLY A 639 -1.55 -6.89 -7.85
N TRP A 640 -0.95 -7.91 -7.21
CA TRP A 640 0.32 -7.75 -6.48
C TRP A 640 1.50 -7.25 -7.34
N SER A 641 1.57 -7.62 -8.61
CA SER A 641 2.66 -7.19 -9.51
C SER A 641 2.56 -5.69 -9.80
N LEU A 642 1.35 -5.21 -10.09
CA LEU A 642 1.05 -3.78 -10.21
C LEU A 642 1.34 -3.04 -8.89
N ALA A 643 0.92 -3.61 -7.76
CA ALA A 643 1.16 -3.05 -6.43
C ALA A 643 2.65 -2.90 -6.12
N TRP A 644 3.49 -3.89 -6.46
CA TRP A 644 4.94 -3.77 -6.31
C TRP A 644 5.51 -2.69 -7.24
N LYS A 645 5.04 -2.61 -8.49
CA LYS A 645 5.45 -1.56 -9.43
C LYS A 645 5.10 -0.16 -8.93
N ILE A 646 3.97 0.04 -8.25
CA ILE A 646 3.64 1.33 -7.62
C ILE A 646 4.75 1.73 -6.63
N ASN A 647 5.17 0.79 -5.77
CA ASN A 647 6.27 1.04 -4.82
C ASN A 647 7.61 1.30 -5.52
N TYR A 648 7.91 0.56 -6.60
CA TYR A 648 9.12 0.80 -7.40
C TYR A 648 9.15 2.20 -8.02
N TRP A 649 8.05 2.64 -8.64
CA TRP A 649 7.98 3.98 -9.23
C TRP A 649 7.90 5.10 -8.19
N ALA A 650 7.36 4.82 -7.00
CA ALA A 650 7.48 5.72 -5.85
C ALA A 650 8.95 5.88 -5.41
N ARG A 651 9.70 4.78 -5.32
CA ARG A 651 11.16 4.80 -5.06
C ARG A 651 11.99 5.40 -6.18
N MET A 652 11.46 5.42 -7.41
CA MET A 652 12.01 6.18 -8.53
C MET A 652 11.70 7.70 -8.44
N GLU A 653 11.02 8.16 -7.39
CA GLU A 653 10.63 9.57 -7.23
C GLU A 653 9.76 10.07 -8.41
N GLU A 654 9.07 9.15 -9.10
CA GLU A 654 8.24 9.41 -10.28
C GLU A 654 6.74 9.23 -9.95
N GLY A 655 6.19 10.18 -9.20
CA GLY A 655 4.81 10.13 -8.70
C GLY A 655 3.75 9.96 -9.78
N GLY A 656 3.95 10.57 -10.95
CA GLY A 656 3.06 10.43 -12.11
C GLY A 656 2.93 8.98 -12.58
N ARG A 657 4.05 8.25 -12.65
CA ARG A 657 4.08 6.83 -13.04
C ARG A 657 3.47 5.92 -11.97
N ALA A 658 3.76 6.18 -10.70
CA ALA A 658 3.13 5.46 -9.60
C ALA A 658 1.59 5.62 -9.60
N ARG A 659 1.09 6.83 -9.87
CA ARG A 659 -0.36 7.10 -10.00
C ARG A 659 -0.98 6.40 -11.21
N GLU A 660 -0.29 6.32 -12.33
CA GLU A 660 -0.79 5.61 -13.51
C GLU A 660 -1.00 4.12 -13.21
N LEU A 661 -0.05 3.47 -12.52
CA LEU A 661 -0.18 2.09 -12.08
C LEU A 661 -1.30 1.89 -11.06
N LEU A 662 -1.54 2.86 -10.16
CA LEU A 662 -2.73 2.85 -9.30
C LEU A 662 -4.02 2.82 -10.14
N ARG A 663 -4.10 3.57 -11.24
CA ARG A 663 -5.27 3.53 -12.14
C ARG A 663 -5.41 2.20 -12.87
N LEU A 664 -4.30 1.54 -13.20
CA LEU A 664 -4.31 0.18 -13.79
C LEU A 664 -4.67 -0.90 -12.78
N LEU A 665 -4.42 -0.67 -11.48
CA LEU A 665 -4.86 -1.54 -10.40
C LEU A 665 -6.36 -1.37 -10.11
N VAL A 666 -6.88 -0.14 -10.21
CA VAL A 666 -8.30 0.16 -9.95
C VAL A 666 -9.12 -0.02 -11.22
N THR A 667 -9.32 -1.28 -11.60
CA THR A 667 -10.24 -1.68 -12.68
C THR A 667 -11.04 -2.90 -12.26
N PRO A 668 -12.20 -3.19 -12.87
CA PRO A 668 -12.98 -4.40 -12.57
C PRO A 668 -12.21 -5.72 -12.77
N GLU A 669 -11.14 -5.72 -13.57
CA GLU A 669 -10.27 -6.89 -13.81
C GLU A 669 -9.21 -7.09 -12.73
N ARG A 670 -8.98 -6.09 -11.87
CA ARG A 670 -7.92 -6.06 -10.86
C ARG A 670 -8.41 -5.74 -9.46
N LEU A 671 -9.62 -5.21 -9.32
CA LEU A 671 -10.21 -4.85 -8.05
C LEU A 671 -11.70 -5.25 -8.04
N ALA A 672 -12.06 -6.10 -7.09
CA ALA A 672 -13.43 -6.57 -6.90
C ALA A 672 -14.38 -5.46 -6.44
N PRO A 673 -15.72 -5.63 -6.56
CA PRO A 673 -16.69 -4.66 -6.10
C PRO A 673 -16.52 -4.26 -4.63
N ASN A 674 -16.11 -5.20 -3.77
CA ASN A 674 -15.77 -4.99 -2.36
C ASN A 674 -14.33 -4.45 -2.13
N MET A 675 -13.66 -3.97 -3.18
CA MET A 675 -12.28 -3.50 -3.20
C MET A 675 -11.20 -4.53 -2.89
N PHE A 676 -11.50 -5.84 -2.87
CA PHE A 676 -10.45 -6.85 -2.82
C PHE A 676 -9.60 -6.86 -4.09
N ASP A 677 -8.28 -6.89 -3.91
CA ASP A 677 -7.33 -7.04 -5.01
C ASP A 677 -7.49 -8.39 -5.70
N LEU A 678 -7.30 -8.39 -7.02
CA LEU A 678 -7.40 -9.57 -7.84
C LEU A 678 -6.08 -9.87 -8.52
N HIS A 679 -5.57 -11.06 -8.24
CA HIS A 679 -4.53 -11.66 -9.06
C HIS A 679 -4.96 -11.75 -10.54
N PRO A 680 -6.18 -12.20 -10.93
CA PRO A 680 -7.24 -12.93 -10.20
C PRO A 680 -6.88 -14.41 -9.92
N PRO A 681 -7.57 -15.08 -8.94
CA PRO A 681 -8.69 -14.59 -8.12
C PRO A 681 -8.24 -13.68 -6.95
N PHE A 682 -9.11 -13.44 -5.95
CA PHE A 682 -8.79 -12.62 -4.77
C PHE A 682 -7.47 -13.04 -4.12
N GLN A 683 -6.56 -12.09 -4.02
CA GLN A 683 -5.33 -12.12 -3.24
C GLN A 683 -5.18 -10.78 -2.55
N ILE A 684 -4.91 -10.78 -1.25
CA ILE A 684 -4.94 -9.56 -0.43
C ILE A 684 -3.67 -8.71 -0.56
N ASP A 685 -2.58 -9.33 -1.02
CA ASP A 685 -1.25 -8.73 -1.16
C ASP A 685 -1.29 -7.42 -1.96
N GLY A 686 -2.02 -7.35 -3.08
CA GLY A 686 -2.14 -6.12 -3.86
C GLY A 686 -2.83 -4.96 -3.11
N ASN A 687 -3.77 -5.22 -2.18
CA ASN A 687 -4.35 -4.17 -1.33
C ASN A 687 -3.28 -3.55 -0.40
N PHE A 688 -2.47 -4.40 0.22
CA PHE A 688 -1.40 -3.98 1.11
C PHE A 688 -0.26 -3.29 0.35
N GLY A 689 0.12 -3.83 -0.80
CA GLY A 689 1.12 -3.24 -1.68
C GLY A 689 0.70 -1.86 -2.21
N ALA A 690 -0.58 -1.65 -2.56
CA ALA A 690 -1.10 -0.34 -2.96
C ALA A 690 -1.04 0.68 -1.81
N THR A 691 -1.39 0.25 -0.60
CA THR A 691 -1.29 1.07 0.62
C THR A 691 0.15 1.49 0.89
N SER A 692 1.10 0.55 0.80
CA SER A 692 2.53 0.82 0.89
C SER A 692 2.99 1.78 -0.20
N GLY A 693 2.53 1.59 -1.44
CA GLY A 693 2.91 2.43 -2.57
C GLY A 693 2.48 3.88 -2.40
N ILE A 694 1.26 4.11 -1.92
CA ILE A 694 0.76 5.46 -1.58
C ILE A 694 1.57 6.06 -0.43
N ALA A 695 1.90 5.27 0.61
CA ALA A 695 2.77 5.75 1.69
C ALA A 695 4.17 6.14 1.18
N GLU A 696 4.80 5.32 0.34
CA GLU A 696 6.11 5.55 -0.27
C GLU A 696 6.14 6.76 -1.24
N MET A 697 4.98 7.15 -1.79
CA MET A 697 4.84 8.40 -2.56
C MET A 697 4.86 9.65 -1.66
N LEU A 698 4.43 9.51 -0.40
CA LEU A 698 4.27 10.61 0.56
C LEU A 698 5.42 10.69 1.58
N LEU A 699 6.06 9.57 1.91
CA LEU A 699 7.17 9.49 2.86
C LEU A 699 8.10 8.32 2.52
N GLN A 700 9.38 8.63 2.38
CA GLN A 700 10.48 7.66 2.32
C GLN A 700 11.42 7.85 3.50
N SER A 701 11.87 6.74 4.12
CA SER A 701 12.77 6.81 5.29
C SER A 701 13.92 5.79 5.25
N HIS A 702 14.18 5.21 4.08
CA HIS A 702 15.04 4.05 3.94
C HIS A 702 16.55 4.39 3.87
N ASN A 703 16.90 5.66 3.60
CA ASN A 703 18.27 6.11 3.32
C ASN A 703 18.88 7.00 4.43
N GLY A 704 18.46 6.82 5.68
CA GLY A 704 18.98 7.59 6.83
C GLY A 704 18.49 9.04 6.92
N GLU A 705 17.43 9.37 6.17
CA GLU A 705 16.75 10.67 6.17
C GLU A 705 15.24 10.45 6.00
N LEU A 706 14.42 11.38 6.49
CA LEU A 706 12.99 11.46 6.23
C LEU A 706 12.78 12.28 4.95
N HIS A 707 12.50 11.63 3.83
CA HIS A 707 12.20 12.29 2.56
C HIS A 707 10.68 12.43 2.41
N VAL A 708 10.19 13.66 2.54
CA VAL A 708 8.76 14.01 2.61
C VAL A 708 8.26 14.47 1.24
N LEU A 709 7.15 13.88 0.80
CA LEU A 709 6.56 14.01 -0.54
C LEU A 709 7.52 13.67 -1.70
N PRO A 710 8.27 12.55 -1.63
CA PRO A 710 9.32 12.22 -2.61
C PRO A 710 8.77 11.95 -4.02
N ALA A 711 7.51 11.51 -4.13
CA ALA A 711 6.88 11.15 -5.40
C ALA A 711 5.41 11.61 -5.44
N LEU A 712 5.14 12.85 -5.05
CA LEU A 712 3.79 13.43 -5.12
C LEU A 712 3.33 13.58 -6.59
N PRO A 713 2.20 12.97 -7.01
CA PRO A 713 1.69 13.10 -8.36
C PRO A 713 0.98 14.44 -8.54
N SER A 714 1.05 15.02 -9.74
CA SER A 714 0.28 16.22 -10.13
C SER A 714 -1.24 16.03 -10.00
N GLY A 715 -1.70 14.78 -9.94
CA GLY A 715 -3.08 14.39 -9.66
C GLY A 715 -3.60 14.70 -8.28
N TRP A 716 -2.72 14.98 -7.32
CA TRP A 716 -3.03 15.34 -5.94
C TRP A 716 -2.51 16.76 -5.68
N PRO A 717 -3.12 17.78 -6.31
CA PRO A 717 -2.56 19.13 -6.31
C PRO A 717 -2.56 19.78 -4.92
N ALA A 718 -3.47 19.35 -4.04
CA ALA A 718 -3.52 19.75 -2.64
C ALA A 718 -3.94 18.55 -1.79
N GLY A 719 -3.54 18.57 -0.52
CA GLY A 719 -3.86 17.50 0.41
C GLY A 719 -3.07 17.59 1.71
N SER A 720 -3.32 16.63 2.58
CA SER A 720 -2.59 16.48 3.82
C SER A 720 -2.43 15.01 4.21
N VAL A 721 -1.36 14.72 4.93
CA VAL A 721 -1.15 13.43 5.58
C VAL A 721 -0.61 13.65 6.98
N THR A 722 -1.09 12.88 7.95
CA THR A 722 -0.58 12.90 9.32
C THR A 722 -0.40 11.49 9.83
N GLY A 723 0.59 11.30 10.72
CA GLY A 723 0.72 10.06 11.48
C GLY A 723 1.51 8.94 10.81
N LEU A 724 2.04 9.15 9.60
CA LEU A 724 2.97 8.20 8.97
C LEU A 724 4.22 8.03 9.83
N ARG A 725 4.86 6.88 9.73
CA ARG A 725 6.06 6.56 10.50
C ARG A 725 7.28 6.51 9.60
N GLY A 726 8.34 7.17 10.02
CA GLY A 726 9.67 7.06 9.45
C GLY A 726 10.60 6.22 10.33
N ARG A 727 11.54 5.52 9.70
CA ARG A 727 12.66 4.89 10.41
C ARG A 727 13.39 5.91 11.29
N GLY A 728 13.93 5.43 12.40
CA GLY A 728 14.45 6.26 13.49
C GLY A 728 13.42 6.57 14.58
N GLY A 729 12.16 6.12 14.43
CA GLY A 729 11.08 6.37 15.41
C GLY A 729 10.52 7.78 15.26
N HIS A 730 10.04 8.11 14.06
CA HIS A 730 9.53 9.44 13.75
C HIS A 730 8.07 9.36 13.30
N THR A 731 7.18 10.15 13.90
CA THR A 731 5.86 10.41 13.35
C THR A 731 5.94 11.64 12.45
N VAL A 732 5.48 11.52 11.20
CA VAL A 732 5.64 12.53 10.15
C VAL A 732 4.28 12.92 9.57
N GLY A 733 4.10 14.20 9.30
CA GLY A 733 2.97 14.75 8.57
C GLY A 733 3.39 15.82 7.57
N ALA A 734 2.52 16.09 6.60
CA ALA A 734 2.73 17.13 5.59
C ALA A 734 1.39 17.69 5.11
N VAL A 735 1.40 18.98 4.74
CA VAL A 735 0.33 19.66 4.02
C VAL A 735 0.92 20.23 2.75
N TRP A 736 0.20 20.12 1.63
CA TRP A 736 0.65 20.64 0.35
C TRP A 736 -0.48 21.31 -0.42
N SER A 737 -0.09 22.24 -1.29
CA SER A 737 -0.95 22.93 -2.25
C SER A 737 -0.16 23.31 -3.49
N GLY A 738 -0.80 23.36 -4.65
CA GLY A 738 -0.14 23.57 -5.93
C GLY A 738 0.96 22.54 -6.25
N GLY A 739 0.84 21.32 -5.71
CA GLY A 739 1.84 20.26 -5.84
C GLY A 739 3.13 20.47 -5.04
N LYS A 740 3.14 21.40 -4.08
CA LYS A 740 4.31 21.71 -3.24
C LYS A 740 3.93 21.67 -1.76
N ALA A 741 4.81 21.13 -0.92
CA ALA A 741 4.66 21.20 0.53
C ALA A 741 4.55 22.67 0.97
N SER A 742 3.56 22.97 1.79
CA SER A 742 3.43 24.24 2.52
C SER A 742 3.82 24.09 3.98
N GLU A 743 3.65 22.89 4.53
CA GLU A 743 3.99 22.55 5.91
C GLU A 743 4.45 21.09 6.00
N LEU A 744 5.37 20.80 6.91
CA LEU A 744 5.62 19.44 7.40
C LEU A 744 5.83 19.43 8.91
N THR A 745 5.50 18.31 9.53
CA THR A 745 5.69 18.06 10.97
C THR A 745 6.50 16.78 11.19
N VAL A 746 7.40 16.79 12.17
CA VAL A 746 8.17 15.62 12.61
C VAL A 746 8.13 15.56 14.14
N THR A 747 7.68 14.44 14.68
CA THR A 747 7.70 14.14 16.12
C THR A 747 8.54 12.89 16.35
N PRO A 748 9.79 13.02 16.83
CA PRO A 748 10.64 11.89 17.16
C PRO A 748 10.25 11.25 18.49
N ASP A 749 10.26 9.93 18.58
CA ASP A 749 10.07 9.20 19.84
C ASP A 749 11.30 9.28 20.75
N ARG A 750 12.45 9.65 20.19
CA ARG A 750 13.76 9.71 20.85
C ARG A 750 14.48 11.00 20.52
N ALA A 751 15.29 11.48 21.47
CA ALA A 751 16.17 12.62 21.24
C ALA A 751 17.34 12.21 20.33
N GLY A 752 17.82 13.13 19.49
CA GLY A 752 18.93 12.88 18.58
C GLY A 752 18.86 13.69 17.28
N PRO A 753 19.81 13.47 16.37
CA PRO A 753 19.81 14.14 15.08
C PRO A 753 18.66 13.64 14.20
N VAL A 754 17.98 14.58 13.55
CA VAL A 754 16.89 14.32 12.59
C VAL A 754 17.27 14.96 11.26
N ARG A 755 17.28 14.15 10.20
CA ARG A 755 17.54 14.59 8.82
C ARG A 755 16.24 14.57 8.03
N VAL A 756 15.85 15.71 7.46
CA VAL A 756 14.57 15.85 6.73
C VAL A 756 14.85 16.44 5.35
N ARG A 757 14.45 15.72 4.30
CA ARG A 757 14.50 16.16 2.92
C ARG A 757 13.10 16.53 2.42
N CYS A 758 12.96 17.71 1.83
CA CYS A 758 11.71 18.16 1.23
C CYS A 758 11.96 19.35 0.29
N GLY A 759 11.19 19.43 -0.80
CA GLY A 759 11.20 20.59 -1.71
C GLY A 759 10.87 21.92 -1.03
N LEU A 760 10.16 21.91 0.11
CA LEU A 760 9.92 23.09 0.96
C LEU A 760 11.21 23.87 1.26
N PHE A 761 12.30 23.13 1.55
CA PHE A 761 13.54 23.72 2.03
C PHE A 761 14.32 24.48 0.94
N THR A 762 13.91 24.34 -0.32
CA THR A 762 14.47 25.09 -1.46
C THR A 762 14.01 26.55 -1.51
N GLY A 763 12.89 26.87 -0.86
CA GLY A 763 12.34 28.24 -0.77
C GLY A 763 12.63 28.92 0.56
N THR A 764 11.81 29.92 0.91
CA THR A 764 11.79 30.55 2.23
C THR A 764 10.91 29.76 3.18
N TRP A 765 11.42 29.41 4.36
CA TRP A 765 10.71 28.63 5.36
C TRP A 765 11.17 29.00 6.77
N GLN A 766 10.43 28.55 7.77
CA GLN A 766 10.79 28.62 9.19
C GLN A 766 10.60 27.24 9.82
N LEU A 767 11.48 26.85 10.75
CA LEU A 767 11.34 25.64 11.56
C LEU A 767 11.12 26.04 13.02
N VAL A 768 10.05 25.54 13.63
CA VAL A 768 9.67 25.82 15.01
C VAL A 768 9.46 24.52 15.76
N ASP A 769 10.04 24.39 16.95
CA ASP A 769 9.60 23.40 17.94
C ASP A 769 8.25 23.87 18.50
N GLN A 770 7.16 23.27 18.02
CA GLN A 770 5.81 23.64 18.42
C GLN A 770 5.53 23.34 19.89
N THR A 771 6.26 22.42 20.49
CA THR A 771 6.11 22.05 21.90
C THR A 771 6.59 23.18 22.81
N THR A 772 7.63 23.91 22.40
CA THR A 772 8.21 25.02 23.19
C THR A 772 7.90 26.41 22.63
N GLY A 773 7.46 26.49 21.37
CA GLY A 773 7.28 27.75 20.64
C GLY A 773 8.59 28.37 20.17
N THR A 774 9.71 27.66 20.24
CA THR A 774 11.03 28.19 19.92
C THR A 774 11.39 27.95 18.45
N GLU A 775 12.00 28.96 17.81
CA GLU A 775 12.55 28.80 16.47
C GLU A 775 13.83 27.95 16.52
N VAL A 776 13.93 27.00 15.61
CA VAL A 776 15.08 26.09 15.48
C VAL A 776 15.86 26.48 14.23
N GLN A 777 17.16 26.68 14.39
CA GLN A 777 18.08 26.93 13.27
C GLN A 777 18.78 25.61 12.89
N PRO A 778 18.30 24.87 11.87
CA PRO A 778 18.96 23.65 11.45
C PRO A 778 20.20 23.96 10.61
N SER A 779 21.10 22.99 10.51
CA SER A 779 22.09 22.98 9.45
C SER A 779 21.43 22.60 8.12
N LYS A 780 22.02 23.01 7.00
CA LYS A 780 21.50 22.75 5.65
C LYS A 780 22.55 22.07 4.78
N PRO A 781 22.72 20.73 4.89
CA PRO A 781 23.75 20.01 4.14
C PRO A 781 23.56 20.05 2.61
N GLU A 782 22.30 20.11 2.14
CA GLU A 782 21.95 20.22 0.71
C GLU A 782 20.78 21.23 0.54
N PRO A 783 20.52 21.75 -0.68
CA PRO A 783 19.46 22.75 -0.91
C PRO A 783 18.06 22.36 -0.40
N ASP A 784 17.77 21.07 -0.36
CA ASP A 784 16.49 20.46 0.01
C ASP A 784 16.59 19.56 1.26
N LEU A 785 17.73 19.53 1.96
CA LEU A 785 17.96 18.70 3.16
C LEU A 785 18.36 19.59 4.35
N ILE A 786 17.69 19.38 5.48
CA ILE A 786 18.06 19.99 6.76
C ILE A 786 18.43 18.92 7.80
N GLU A 787 19.24 19.32 8.77
CA GLU A 787 19.56 18.51 9.94
C GLU A 787 19.54 19.35 11.22
N PHE A 788 18.83 18.86 12.24
CA PHE A 788 18.75 19.47 13.57
C PHE A 788 18.74 18.40 14.66
N THR A 789 19.10 18.79 15.88
CA THR A 789 18.97 17.92 17.06
C THR A 789 17.58 18.12 17.66
N ALA A 790 16.84 17.03 17.76
CA ALA A 790 15.49 17.01 18.30
C ALA A 790 15.45 16.38 19.70
N GLN A 791 14.41 16.73 20.45
CA GLN A 791 14.03 16.13 21.73
C GLN A 791 12.92 15.10 21.54
N ALA A 792 12.91 14.07 22.38
CA ALA A 792 11.89 13.03 22.37
C ALA A 792 10.50 13.62 22.68
N GLY A 793 9.50 13.27 21.87
CA GLY A 793 8.10 13.70 22.03
C GLY A 793 7.82 15.16 21.62
N HIS A 794 8.84 15.94 21.25
CA HIS A 794 8.65 17.29 20.73
C HIS A 794 8.23 17.25 19.26
N THR A 795 7.34 18.16 18.85
CA THR A 795 6.89 18.28 17.46
C THR A 795 7.54 19.48 16.78
N TYR A 796 8.30 19.20 15.73
CA TYR A 796 8.98 20.21 14.92
C TYR A 796 8.17 20.46 13.66
N ARG A 797 7.79 21.71 13.42
CA ARG A 797 7.02 22.13 12.25
C ARG A 797 7.85 23.04 11.37
N ALA A 798 8.01 22.67 10.10
CA ALA A 798 8.52 23.56 9.08
C ALA A 798 7.37 24.14 8.25
N THR A 799 7.32 25.45 8.09
CA THR A 799 6.30 26.17 7.30
C THR A 799 6.95 27.02 6.23
N GLY A 800 6.45 26.93 4.99
CA GLY A 800 6.86 27.81 3.90
C GLY A 800 6.36 29.23 4.16
N GLN A 801 7.26 30.20 4.11
CA GLN A 801 6.92 31.61 4.27
C GLN A 801 6.56 32.14 2.88
N GLY A 802 5.27 32.36 2.64
CA GLY A 802 4.74 32.75 1.33
C GLY A 802 5.33 34.07 0.82
N SER A 803 6.22 33.99 -0.16
CA SER A 803 6.43 35.01 -1.19
C SER A 803 6.99 34.36 -2.46
N GLY A 804 6.23 33.43 -3.04
CA GLY A 804 6.60 32.82 -4.33
C GLY A 804 6.28 33.78 -5.46
N SER A 805 7.28 34.13 -6.28
CA SER A 805 7.07 34.86 -7.54
C SER A 805 5.97 34.21 -8.38
N VAL A 806 5.02 35.01 -8.86
CA VAL A 806 3.94 34.60 -9.79
C VAL A 806 4.49 34.20 -11.17
N VAL A 807 5.70 34.65 -11.50
CA VAL A 807 6.37 34.37 -12.77
C VAL A 807 7.51 33.38 -12.55
N GLU A 808 7.53 32.32 -13.36
CA GLU A 808 8.59 31.32 -13.46
C GLU A 808 9.54 31.71 -14.62
N THR A 809 10.84 31.80 -14.35
CA THR A 809 11.87 32.09 -15.37
C THR A 809 12.02 30.90 -16.33
N GLY A 810 12.29 31.17 -17.61
CA GLY A 810 12.42 30.12 -18.63
C GLY A 810 11.09 29.59 -19.19
N VAL A 811 9.97 30.19 -18.76
CA VAL A 811 8.61 29.93 -19.26
C VAL A 811 8.13 31.13 -20.07
N TYR A 812 7.38 30.88 -21.15
CA TYR A 812 6.74 31.93 -21.95
C TYR A 812 5.31 32.19 -21.48
N TYR A 813 4.92 33.46 -21.53
CA TYR A 813 3.60 33.94 -21.15
C TYR A 813 3.01 34.84 -22.23
N ARG A 814 1.68 34.95 -22.26
CA ARG A 814 0.98 36.09 -22.87
C ARG A 814 0.46 37.00 -21.75
N LEU A 815 0.52 38.31 -21.98
CA LEU A 815 0.01 39.32 -21.05
C LEU A 815 -1.31 39.87 -21.61
N ALA A 816 -2.44 39.44 -21.05
CA ALA A 816 -3.76 39.91 -21.49
C ALA A 816 -4.25 41.05 -20.61
N ALA A 817 -4.46 42.25 -21.17
CA ALA A 817 -4.96 43.40 -20.43
C ALA A 817 -6.37 43.12 -19.89
N GLN A 818 -6.60 43.30 -18.59
CA GLN A 818 -7.81 42.82 -17.93
C GLN A 818 -9.07 43.55 -18.41
N HIS A 819 -8.97 44.83 -18.78
CA HIS A 819 -10.13 45.62 -19.24
C HIS A 819 -10.57 45.30 -20.67
N SER A 820 -9.64 44.86 -21.54
CA SER A 820 -9.93 44.62 -22.96
C SER A 820 -9.87 43.15 -23.37
N GLY A 821 -9.22 42.29 -22.59
CA GLY A 821 -8.91 40.91 -22.93
C GLY A 821 -7.86 40.75 -24.04
N LYS A 822 -7.32 41.85 -24.57
CA LYS A 822 -6.33 41.85 -25.66
C LYS A 822 -4.92 41.64 -25.14
N LEU A 823 -4.05 41.12 -26.01
CA LEU A 823 -2.69 40.75 -25.64
C LEU A 823 -1.74 41.92 -25.87
N ALA A 824 -0.72 42.03 -25.00
CA ALA A 824 0.46 42.81 -25.29
C ALA A 824 1.14 42.27 -26.56
N ASP A 825 1.49 43.16 -27.49
CA ASP A 825 1.93 42.84 -28.84
C ASP A 825 3.02 43.83 -29.27
N ILE A 826 4.12 43.33 -29.84
CA ILE A 826 5.11 44.19 -30.49
C ILE A 826 4.61 44.59 -31.88
N SER A 827 4.32 45.88 -32.04
CA SER A 827 3.65 46.45 -33.22
C SER A 827 4.28 45.99 -34.54
N GLY A 828 3.43 45.42 -35.41
CA GLY A 828 3.83 44.91 -36.72
C GLY A 828 4.77 43.70 -36.68
N ALA A 829 4.86 43.01 -35.53
CA ALA A 829 5.84 41.95 -35.27
C ALA A 829 7.30 42.37 -35.58
N SER A 830 7.58 43.67 -35.49
CA SER A 830 8.90 44.22 -35.80
C SER A 830 9.98 43.62 -34.90
N ALA A 831 11.14 43.30 -35.46
CA ALA A 831 12.33 42.91 -34.68
C ALA A 831 13.27 44.10 -34.41
N ALA A 832 12.91 45.31 -34.84
CA ALA A 832 13.75 46.49 -34.67
C ALA A 832 13.62 47.08 -33.26
N ALA A 833 14.75 47.59 -32.74
CA ALA A 833 14.77 48.43 -31.56
C ALA A 833 13.88 49.66 -31.74
N GLY A 834 13.17 50.07 -30.69
CA GLY A 834 12.23 51.20 -30.72
C GLY A 834 10.82 50.84 -31.19
N ALA A 835 10.53 49.59 -31.60
CA ALA A 835 9.16 49.20 -31.90
C ALA A 835 8.28 49.28 -30.65
N LEU A 836 7.08 49.84 -30.81
CA LEU A 836 6.12 50.06 -29.73
C LEU A 836 5.53 48.74 -29.23
N LEU A 837 5.36 48.65 -27.91
CA LEU A 837 4.42 47.74 -27.31
C LEU A 837 3.01 48.32 -27.47
N VAL A 838 2.12 47.56 -28.09
CA VAL A 838 0.70 47.90 -28.26
C VAL A 838 -0.15 46.78 -27.66
N GLN A 839 -1.46 46.97 -27.57
CA GLN A 839 -2.37 45.84 -27.44
C GLN A 839 -2.93 45.42 -28.80
N TRP A 840 -3.18 44.13 -28.96
CA TRP A 840 -3.81 43.58 -30.17
C TRP A 840 -4.62 42.33 -29.82
N GLN A 841 -5.65 42.03 -30.62
CA GLN A 841 -6.36 40.74 -30.55
C GLN A 841 -5.37 39.55 -30.66
N ALA A 842 -5.71 38.41 -30.07
CA ALA A 842 -4.81 37.26 -30.07
C ALA A 842 -4.60 36.71 -31.49
N THR A 843 -3.33 36.67 -31.94
CA THR A 843 -2.94 36.14 -33.27
C THR A 843 -2.23 34.79 -33.17
N GLY A 844 -1.77 34.43 -31.98
CA GLY A 844 -0.92 33.26 -31.77
C GLY A 844 0.56 33.49 -32.13
N GLY A 845 0.90 34.66 -32.69
CA GLY A 845 2.26 35.04 -33.07
C GLY A 845 3.23 35.07 -31.89
N THR A 846 4.52 34.87 -32.17
CA THR A 846 5.58 34.91 -31.15
C THR A 846 5.87 36.33 -30.66
N ASN A 847 5.43 37.36 -31.37
CA ASN A 847 5.47 38.77 -30.96
C ASN A 847 4.46 39.12 -29.84
N GLN A 848 3.59 38.18 -29.46
CA GLN A 848 2.66 38.28 -28.32
C GLN A 848 3.10 37.41 -27.13
N GLN A 849 4.30 36.85 -27.16
CA GLN A 849 4.80 35.89 -26.18
C GLN A 849 6.07 36.41 -25.53
N PHE A 850 6.14 36.35 -24.21
CA PHE A 850 7.22 36.96 -23.43
C PHE A 850 7.75 36.01 -22.38
N ASP A 851 9.07 35.99 -22.17
CA ASP A 851 9.69 35.36 -21.00
C ASP A 851 10.19 36.43 -20.02
N PHE A 852 10.30 36.04 -18.75
CA PHE A 852 10.77 36.89 -17.66
C PHE A 852 12.20 36.48 -17.28
N LEU A 853 13.13 37.44 -17.41
CA LEU A 853 14.53 37.29 -17.04
C LEU A 853 14.76 37.93 -15.66
N ASP A 854 15.18 37.14 -14.68
CA ASP A 854 15.44 37.63 -13.33
C ASP A 854 16.52 38.73 -13.34
N SER A 855 16.27 39.79 -12.58
CA SER A 855 17.16 40.93 -12.36
C SER A 855 17.44 41.18 -10.87
N GLY A 856 17.01 40.26 -9.99
CA GLY A 856 17.19 40.31 -8.53
C GLY A 856 16.20 41.24 -7.82
N GLY A 857 15.94 40.96 -6.53
CA GLY A 857 15.10 41.81 -5.68
C GLY A 857 13.62 41.91 -6.12
N GLY A 858 13.10 40.91 -6.84
CA GLY A 858 11.72 40.88 -7.33
C GLY A 858 11.50 41.64 -8.66
N TYR A 859 12.56 42.04 -9.35
CA TYR A 859 12.52 42.72 -10.64
C TYR A 859 12.88 41.79 -11.80
N TYR A 860 12.23 41.99 -12.94
CA TYR A 860 12.41 41.19 -14.15
C TYR A 860 12.60 42.08 -15.38
N ARG A 861 13.40 41.61 -16.34
CA ARG A 861 13.33 42.11 -17.73
C ARG A 861 12.37 41.22 -18.50
N ILE A 862 11.47 41.84 -19.26
CA ILE A 862 10.44 41.13 -20.03
C ILE A 862 10.89 41.09 -21.48
N ARG A 863 11.15 39.89 -22.01
CA ARG A 863 11.75 39.72 -23.34
C ARG A 863 10.72 39.16 -24.32
N ALA A 864 10.62 39.78 -25.50
CA ALA A 864 9.74 39.29 -26.56
C ALA A 864 10.36 38.07 -27.24
N ARG A 865 9.60 36.98 -27.39
CA ARG A 865 10.08 35.70 -27.90
C ARG A 865 10.61 35.78 -29.33
N HIS A 866 10.01 36.62 -30.18
CA HIS A 866 10.37 36.70 -31.60
C HIS A 866 11.64 37.51 -31.88
N SER A 867 11.86 38.61 -31.15
CA SER A 867 12.98 39.54 -31.38
C SER A 867 14.15 39.31 -30.42
N GLY A 868 13.91 38.70 -29.26
CA GLY A 868 14.89 38.60 -28.18
C GLY A 868 15.19 39.92 -27.47
N LEU A 869 14.50 41.02 -27.83
CA LEU A 869 14.63 42.34 -27.23
C LEU A 869 13.75 42.47 -25.97
N VAL A 870 14.12 43.37 -25.07
CA VAL A 870 13.43 43.57 -23.77
C VAL A 870 12.58 44.84 -23.77
N LEU A 871 11.49 44.82 -23.01
CA LEU A 871 10.60 45.96 -22.84
C LEU A 871 11.25 47.06 -22.00
N GLN A 872 11.21 48.30 -22.51
CA GLN A 872 11.82 49.48 -21.92
C GLN A 872 10.84 50.67 -21.93
N ALA A 873 10.74 51.38 -20.81
CA ALA A 873 10.09 52.70 -20.78
C ALA A 873 10.98 53.75 -21.47
N ALA A 874 10.40 54.53 -22.41
CA ALA A 874 11.16 55.48 -23.23
C ALA A 874 11.86 56.60 -22.42
N ASN A 875 11.27 57.03 -21.31
CA ASN A 875 11.84 57.94 -20.32
C ASN A 875 11.11 57.74 -18.97
N SER A 876 11.27 58.62 -17.98
CA SER A 876 10.62 58.50 -16.66
C SER A 876 9.30 59.27 -16.50
N ALA A 877 8.81 59.93 -17.56
CA ALA A 877 7.57 60.71 -17.50
C ALA A 877 6.33 59.81 -17.59
N THR A 878 5.26 60.27 -16.96
CA THR A 878 3.90 59.72 -17.14
C THR A 878 3.48 59.88 -18.60
N GLY A 879 2.98 58.80 -19.21
CA GLY A 879 2.57 58.71 -20.61
C GLY A 879 3.70 58.39 -21.60
N ALA A 880 4.92 58.11 -21.12
CA ALA A 880 6.00 57.63 -21.97
C ALA A 880 5.70 56.23 -22.51
N ASP A 881 5.99 56.02 -23.79
CA ASP A 881 5.78 54.73 -24.45
C ASP A 881 6.67 53.63 -23.90
N ILE A 882 6.17 52.39 -23.95
CA ILE A 882 6.98 51.19 -23.76
C ILE A 882 7.37 50.68 -25.15
N THR A 883 8.67 50.52 -25.35
CA THR A 883 9.25 50.01 -26.60
C THR A 883 10.12 48.79 -26.32
N GLN A 884 10.39 47.96 -27.32
CA GLN A 884 11.44 46.95 -27.19
C GLN A 884 12.82 47.57 -27.51
N GLN A 885 13.84 47.18 -26.74
CA GLN A 885 15.22 47.68 -26.88
C GLN A 885 16.23 46.55 -26.67
N PRO A 886 17.49 46.69 -27.15
CA PRO A 886 18.57 45.79 -26.80
C PRO A 886 18.72 45.68 -25.28
N ASP A 887 18.93 44.47 -24.79
CA ASP A 887 19.07 44.22 -23.36
C ASP A 887 20.38 44.82 -22.84
N SER A 888 20.24 45.85 -22.01
CA SER A 888 21.36 46.57 -21.38
C SER A 888 21.39 46.37 -19.86
N GLY A 889 20.37 45.71 -19.29
CA GLY A 889 20.18 45.62 -17.85
C GLY A 889 19.78 46.94 -17.18
N ALA A 890 19.51 48.02 -17.93
CA ALA A 890 19.18 49.33 -17.38
C ALA A 890 17.90 49.29 -16.51
N THR A 891 17.80 50.18 -15.53
CA THR A 891 16.62 50.26 -14.64
C THR A 891 15.32 50.58 -15.39
N SER A 892 15.38 51.25 -16.54
CA SER A 892 14.24 51.46 -17.44
C SER A 892 13.71 50.17 -18.08
N GLN A 893 14.48 49.08 -18.06
CA GLN A 893 14.12 47.76 -18.62
C GLN A 893 13.64 46.76 -17.54
N GLN A 894 13.67 47.17 -16.26
CA GLN A 894 13.36 46.30 -15.14
C GLN A 894 11.98 46.59 -14.58
N TRP A 895 11.18 45.53 -14.39
CA TRP A 895 9.78 45.58 -14.01
C TRP A 895 9.55 44.73 -12.76
N GLN A 896 9.02 45.34 -11.70
CA GLN A 896 8.54 44.61 -10.54
C GLN A 896 7.21 43.96 -10.87
N VAL A 897 7.07 42.67 -10.56
CA VAL A 897 5.82 41.93 -10.71
C VAL A 897 5.07 41.95 -9.39
N THR A 898 3.87 42.53 -9.38
CA THR A 898 2.98 42.54 -8.21
C THR A 898 1.84 41.55 -8.44
N ASP A 899 1.72 40.55 -7.56
CA ASP A 899 0.60 39.59 -7.60
C ASP A 899 -0.69 40.22 -7.09
N HIS A 900 -1.79 39.99 -7.79
CA HIS A 900 -3.14 40.32 -7.34
C HIS A 900 -4.02 39.07 -7.15
N GLY A 901 -3.45 37.87 -7.24
CA GLY A 901 -4.15 36.59 -7.14
C GLY A 901 -4.77 36.15 -8.46
N GLY A 902 -5.08 34.85 -8.59
CA GLY A 902 -5.73 34.31 -9.79
C GLY A 902 -4.92 34.42 -11.08
N GLY A 903 -3.60 34.64 -11.00
CA GLY A 903 -2.72 34.86 -12.15
C GLY A 903 -2.79 36.28 -12.74
N VAL A 904 -3.39 37.24 -12.05
CA VAL A 904 -3.43 38.65 -12.45
C VAL A 904 -2.25 39.40 -11.83
N ILE A 905 -1.52 40.16 -12.66
CA ILE A 905 -0.34 40.93 -12.22
C ILE A 905 -0.44 42.40 -12.59
N ALA A 906 0.35 43.22 -11.89
CA ALA A 906 0.75 44.57 -12.31
C ALA A 906 2.27 44.62 -12.52
N LEU A 907 2.73 45.48 -13.44
CA LEU A 907 4.13 45.64 -13.79
C LEU A 907 4.58 47.08 -13.52
N HIS A 908 5.50 47.28 -12.57
CA HIS A 908 5.99 48.60 -12.19
C HIS A 908 7.44 48.79 -12.63
N ASN A 909 7.71 49.87 -13.37
CA ASN A 909 9.07 50.15 -13.85
C ASN A 909 9.99 50.56 -12.71
N ARG A 910 11.19 49.98 -12.63
CA ARG A 910 12.14 50.24 -11.55
C ARG A 910 12.68 51.66 -11.54
N GLN A 911 12.83 52.29 -12.71
CA GLN A 911 13.39 53.65 -12.81
C GLN A 911 12.38 54.72 -12.45
N SER A 912 11.12 54.60 -12.88
CA SER A 912 10.11 55.63 -12.70
C SER A 912 9.14 55.36 -11.54
N GLY A 913 9.02 54.10 -11.10
CA GLY A 913 7.97 53.66 -10.18
C GLY A 913 6.57 53.61 -10.81
N LEU A 914 6.44 53.92 -12.10
CA LEU A 914 5.16 53.99 -12.82
C LEU A 914 4.73 52.59 -13.31
N ALA A 915 3.42 52.39 -13.42
CA ALA A 915 2.83 51.13 -13.85
C ALA A 915 2.72 51.06 -15.38
N MET A 916 2.89 49.87 -15.96
CA MET A 916 2.53 49.57 -17.33
C MET A 916 1.02 49.77 -17.53
N ASP A 917 0.64 50.57 -18.54
CA ASP A 917 -0.70 51.10 -18.73
C ASP A 917 -1.09 51.08 -20.21
N VAL A 918 -2.24 50.48 -20.53
CA VAL A 918 -2.84 50.60 -21.86
C VAL A 918 -3.47 51.99 -22.00
N TRP A 919 -2.91 52.81 -22.90
CA TRP A 919 -3.19 54.24 -22.99
C TRP A 919 -4.68 54.56 -23.07
N ASN A 920 -5.13 55.47 -22.21
CA ASN A 920 -6.52 55.92 -22.08
C ASN A 920 -7.54 54.78 -21.87
N ALA A 921 -7.11 53.64 -21.31
CA ALA A 921 -7.92 52.43 -21.18
C ALA A 921 -8.61 52.01 -22.50
N SER A 922 -7.98 52.32 -23.64
CA SER A 922 -8.51 52.00 -24.96
C SER A 922 -8.76 50.49 -25.08
N THR A 923 -9.75 50.09 -25.87
CA THR A 923 -10.01 48.69 -26.24
C THR A 923 -9.69 48.44 -27.72
N ALA A 924 -9.17 49.42 -28.45
CA ALA A 924 -8.84 49.32 -29.87
C ALA A 924 -7.54 48.52 -30.10
N ASP A 925 -7.46 47.81 -31.23
CA ASP A 925 -6.21 47.23 -31.71
C ASP A 925 -5.22 48.35 -32.05
N GLY A 926 -3.94 48.15 -31.72
CA GLY A 926 -2.88 49.12 -31.97
C GLY A 926 -2.80 50.25 -30.95
N ALA A 927 -3.65 50.25 -29.91
CA ALA A 927 -3.49 51.20 -28.82
C ALA A 927 -2.14 51.00 -28.13
N ARG A 928 -1.37 52.08 -28.01
CA ARG A 928 -0.04 52.08 -27.39
C ARG A 928 -0.11 51.68 -25.92
N VAL A 929 0.90 50.92 -25.48
CA VAL A 929 1.15 50.67 -24.07
C VAL A 929 2.23 51.65 -23.61
N SER A 930 1.93 52.34 -22.52
CA SER A 930 2.76 53.38 -21.93
C SER A 930 3.01 53.07 -20.45
N GLN A 931 3.71 53.96 -19.75
CA GLN A 931 3.71 53.96 -18.29
C GLN A 931 2.85 55.10 -17.74
N TRP A 932 2.16 54.87 -16.62
CA TRP A 932 1.31 55.87 -15.98
C TRP A 932 1.37 55.76 -14.45
N ASN A 933 0.84 56.76 -13.75
CA ASN A 933 0.73 56.71 -12.29
C ASN A 933 0.01 55.42 -11.85
N PRO A 934 0.54 54.66 -10.88
CA PRO A 934 -0.08 53.43 -10.41
C PRO A 934 -1.49 53.67 -9.87
N THR A 935 -2.44 52.87 -10.33
CA THR A 935 -3.84 52.86 -9.89
C THR A 935 -4.34 51.44 -9.72
N THR A 936 -5.59 51.28 -9.29
CA THR A 936 -6.30 49.99 -9.28
C THR A 936 -7.08 49.74 -10.57
N ALA A 937 -6.89 50.55 -11.61
CA ALA A 937 -7.64 50.44 -12.85
C ALA A 937 -7.25 49.18 -13.64
N ALA A 938 -8.25 48.56 -14.29
CA ALA A 938 -8.07 47.30 -15.01
C ALA A 938 -7.16 47.41 -16.25
N ASN A 939 -6.93 48.61 -16.79
CA ASN A 939 -5.97 48.85 -17.87
C ASN A 939 -4.49 48.85 -17.43
N GLN A 940 -4.24 48.69 -16.13
CA GLN A 940 -2.90 48.45 -15.53
C GLN A 940 -2.79 47.04 -14.92
N ARG A 941 -3.69 46.13 -15.29
CA ARG A 941 -3.72 44.74 -14.82
C ARG A 941 -3.64 43.80 -16.01
N PHE A 942 -2.80 42.78 -15.89
CA PHE A 942 -2.57 41.80 -16.95
C PHE A 942 -2.76 40.38 -16.41
N GLN A 943 -3.63 39.60 -17.04
CA GLN A 943 -3.72 38.17 -16.80
C GLN A 943 -2.51 37.48 -17.45
N LEU A 944 -1.73 36.76 -16.64
CA LEU A 944 -0.69 35.86 -17.14
C LEU A 944 -1.35 34.60 -17.71
N GLN A 945 -1.06 34.32 -18.98
CA GLN A 945 -1.43 33.08 -19.64
C GLN A 945 -0.15 32.30 -19.94
N ARG A 946 0.12 31.25 -19.16
CA ARG A 946 1.27 30.35 -19.35
C ARG A 946 1.14 29.57 -20.67
N LEU A 947 2.23 29.47 -21.43
CA LEU A 947 2.32 28.74 -22.70
C LEU A 947 2.98 27.38 -22.58
#